data_AF-A0A9E1Q6B6-F1
#
_entry.id   AF-A0A9E1Q6B6-F1
#
_cell.length_a   1.000
_cell.length_b   1.000
_cell.length_c   1.000
_cell.angle_alpha   90.00
_cell.angle_beta   90.00
_cell.angle_gamma   90.00
#
_symmetry.space_group_name_H-M   'P 1'
#
loop_
_entity.id
_entity.type
_entity.pdbx_description
1 polymer ?
#
loop_
_entity_poly.entity_id
_entity_poly.type
_entity_poly.pdbx_seq_one_letter_code
_entity_poly.pdbx_strand_id
1 'polypeptide(L)'
;PHSGRTVTTWVMFTPNEEDLWRDASDYIGNATYYYSLWNGDYPYNQVTAIDGTISAGGGMEYPNVTVIGESGTAFLLDVVIAHEVGHNWFYGILGSNERTNAWMDEGLNSLNETRYLLESELYDGKDLGVISSRLSEKWMKRLDLVDFEYRWIDEIASILPARFGTPQPLQCHSDVFSSNNYGAIVYKKTAAIFAFLRQYLGTEKFDKAMRQYFQDWKFKHPSPIDLQTSMENSCGEDLSWFFNDWIKTTGNNDWKITGGKKTGGGSSVNLVNSGDLSSPVEVVAFKEDKEVGRVWVEPSIPGTRVTVDIPGDGATSVVLDPDRYDLDYDRKNNNYRFNSLLSKIEPLQVRFGTRLEDGTKTQVFFLPVMAWNAHNRMMFGATFHNTTLPLRDFEWMVTPLISKPTFSFSNELQLSGLSRLSYHTGPWSINLRARRFSTYEFIDDSLTLDNVVLENPTPMNRLSLSVIRKLNEVTNSKWESKIKYESVLVNGFMDSEEYSETPFRSSHSFAFDAIKKRGKIIGLQQKMGFETRQFITMENQIEPMPGGYELILSKDIFNVSTAYYQATKRITNSSKKIKLKILSSILFNKKDENVWNSLNNNAQIPTSGFGAQFDPMADNLLLDRGASSGLFSAQTRLEHGALPLNNLARDWMSSAQLEYEFAKYLSVFAGALLYDNDNFDAVAGFIGYFGPFRIHMPLYSISMINDIEASDSSYEPYKYWMFSLNLNKLNPWGIIRNTN
;
A
#
# COMPACT_ATOMS: atom_id res chain seq x y z
N PRO A 1 -15.16 -19.89 -38.01
CA PRO A 1 -14.30 -18.90 -38.74
C PRO A 1 -13.81 -19.46 -40.07
N HIS A 2 -13.24 -18.58 -40.91
CA HIS A 2 -12.73 -18.67 -42.29
C HIS A 2 -12.96 -19.97 -43.11
N SER A 3 -12.70 -21.16 -42.60
CA SER A 3 -13.07 -22.45 -43.20
C SER A 3 -14.59 -22.72 -43.28
N GLY A 4 -15.41 -22.04 -42.49
CA GLY A 4 -16.86 -22.27 -42.42
C GLY A 4 -17.26 -23.61 -41.79
N ARG A 5 -16.32 -24.31 -41.16
CA ARG A 5 -16.53 -25.62 -40.54
C ARG A 5 -17.39 -25.51 -39.27
N THR A 6 -18.28 -26.47 -39.07
CA THR A 6 -19.07 -26.62 -37.84
C THR A 6 -18.24 -27.27 -36.74
N VAL A 7 -18.33 -26.72 -35.53
CA VAL A 7 -17.71 -27.25 -34.31
C VAL A 7 -18.81 -27.47 -33.28
N THR A 8 -18.82 -28.61 -32.61
CA THR A 8 -19.85 -28.97 -31.62
C THR A 8 -19.44 -28.46 -30.24
N THR A 9 -20.33 -27.76 -29.53
CA THR A 9 -20.10 -27.34 -28.15
C THR A 9 -20.75 -28.31 -27.17
N TRP A 10 -20.00 -28.73 -26.15
CA TRP A 10 -20.48 -29.60 -25.09
C TRP A 10 -20.32 -28.91 -23.74
N VAL A 11 -21.35 -29.02 -22.90
CA VAL A 11 -21.32 -28.56 -21.52
C VAL A 11 -21.64 -29.75 -20.63
N MET A 12 -20.86 -29.94 -19.57
CA MET A 12 -21.15 -30.93 -18.54
C MET A 12 -21.15 -30.21 -17.20
N PHE A 13 -22.30 -30.13 -16.52
CA PHE A 13 -22.39 -29.40 -15.26
C PHE A 13 -23.07 -30.21 -14.16
N THR A 14 -22.80 -29.84 -12.90
CA THR A 14 -23.43 -30.46 -11.74
C THR A 14 -24.71 -29.71 -11.36
N PRO A 15 -25.61 -30.31 -10.55
CA PRO A 15 -26.77 -29.60 -10.03
C PRO A 15 -26.45 -28.38 -9.14
N ASN A 16 -25.18 -28.14 -8.77
CA ASN A 16 -24.77 -27.09 -7.84
C ASN A 16 -24.94 -25.68 -8.41
N GLU A 17 -24.57 -25.49 -9.69
CA GLU A 17 -24.72 -24.23 -10.42
C GLU A 17 -25.56 -24.40 -11.70
N GLU A 18 -26.45 -25.41 -11.76
CA GLU A 18 -27.23 -25.75 -12.97
C GLU A 18 -27.86 -24.53 -13.65
N ASP A 19 -28.48 -23.64 -12.89
CA ASP A 19 -29.15 -22.46 -13.45
C ASP A 19 -28.19 -21.46 -14.12
N LEU A 20 -26.93 -21.39 -13.71
CA LEU A 20 -25.90 -20.58 -14.38
C LEU A 20 -25.39 -21.27 -15.65
N TRP A 21 -25.29 -22.59 -15.63
CA TRP A 21 -24.68 -23.38 -16.70
C TRP A 21 -25.62 -23.75 -17.85
N ARG A 22 -26.94 -23.53 -17.69
CA ARG A 22 -27.95 -23.80 -18.74
C ARG A 22 -27.61 -23.15 -20.09
N ASP A 23 -27.08 -21.94 -20.05
CA ASP A 23 -26.74 -21.14 -21.24
C ASP A 23 -25.26 -21.24 -21.62
N ALA A 24 -24.46 -22.05 -20.92
CA ALA A 24 -23.02 -22.12 -21.11
C ALA A 24 -22.60 -22.64 -22.49
N SER A 25 -23.48 -23.35 -23.21
CA SER A 25 -23.18 -23.79 -24.59
C SER A 25 -23.02 -22.62 -25.55
N ASP A 26 -23.77 -21.54 -25.30
CA ASP A 26 -23.72 -20.31 -26.09
C ASP A 26 -22.44 -19.52 -25.75
N TYR A 27 -22.07 -19.46 -24.47
CA TYR A 27 -20.80 -18.88 -24.01
C TYR A 27 -19.60 -19.55 -24.71
N ILE A 28 -19.54 -20.89 -24.69
CA ILE A 28 -18.50 -21.66 -25.39
C ILE A 28 -18.53 -21.37 -26.89
N GLY A 29 -19.72 -21.34 -27.50
CA GLY A 29 -19.89 -21.08 -28.94
C GLY A 29 -19.39 -19.71 -29.36
N ASN A 30 -19.74 -18.67 -28.59
CA ASN A 30 -19.33 -17.29 -28.82
C ASN A 30 -17.82 -17.12 -28.64
N ALA A 31 -17.26 -17.59 -27.51
CA ALA A 31 -15.82 -17.57 -27.29
C ALA A 31 -15.07 -18.29 -28.41
N THR A 32 -15.52 -19.50 -28.78
CA THR A 32 -14.94 -20.29 -29.87
C THR A 32 -15.00 -19.53 -31.19
N TYR A 33 -16.06 -18.78 -31.48
CA TYR A 33 -16.23 -18.00 -32.71
C TYR A 33 -15.32 -16.78 -32.78
N TYR A 34 -15.23 -15.98 -31.72
CA TYR A 34 -14.44 -14.75 -31.70
C TYR A 34 -12.93 -15.03 -31.66
N TYR A 35 -12.48 -15.97 -30.83
CA TYR A 35 -11.05 -16.37 -30.81
C TYR A 35 -10.59 -16.89 -32.17
N SER A 36 -11.45 -17.69 -32.78
CA SER A 36 -11.34 -18.18 -34.14
C SER A 36 -11.21 -17.08 -35.20
N LEU A 37 -12.00 -16.01 -35.08
CA LEU A 37 -12.02 -14.88 -36.00
C LEU A 37 -10.74 -14.04 -35.92
N TRP A 38 -10.24 -13.82 -34.69
CA TRP A 38 -9.09 -12.96 -34.45
C TRP A 38 -7.74 -13.67 -34.59
N ASN A 39 -7.67 -14.94 -34.17
CA ASN A 39 -6.39 -15.65 -34.09
C ASN A 39 -6.27 -16.74 -35.15
N GLY A 40 -7.35 -17.40 -35.56
CA GLY A 40 -7.33 -18.41 -36.61
C GLY A 40 -8.20 -19.61 -36.30
N ASP A 41 -8.51 -20.40 -37.33
CA ASP A 41 -9.52 -21.44 -37.23
C ASP A 41 -9.24 -22.51 -36.15
N TYR A 42 -10.21 -22.70 -35.26
CA TYR A 42 -10.21 -23.83 -34.34
C TYR A 42 -10.11 -25.15 -35.13
N PRO A 43 -9.19 -26.07 -34.80
CA PRO A 43 -8.90 -27.25 -35.63
C PRO A 43 -9.66 -28.51 -35.21
N TYR A 44 -10.22 -28.57 -33.99
CA TYR A 44 -10.90 -29.76 -33.48
C TYR A 44 -12.41 -29.74 -33.80
N ASN A 45 -13.08 -30.89 -33.72
CA ASN A 45 -14.50 -31.02 -34.07
C ASN A 45 -15.44 -30.60 -32.94
N GLN A 46 -14.92 -30.44 -31.71
CA GLN A 46 -15.71 -30.12 -30.54
C GLN A 46 -14.93 -29.28 -29.52
N VAL A 47 -15.66 -28.55 -28.68
CA VAL A 47 -15.13 -27.81 -27.53
C VAL A 47 -15.99 -28.19 -26.33
N THR A 48 -15.38 -28.54 -25.20
CA THR A 48 -16.09 -28.95 -23.99
C THR A 48 -15.70 -28.10 -22.80
N ALA A 49 -16.68 -27.60 -22.04
CA ALA A 49 -16.47 -27.06 -20.70
C ALA A 49 -17.19 -27.93 -19.67
N ILE A 50 -16.55 -28.13 -18.52
CA ILE A 50 -17.03 -28.98 -17.43
C ILE A 50 -17.02 -28.22 -16.11
N ASP A 51 -18.13 -28.24 -15.37
CA ASP A 51 -18.20 -27.84 -13.95
C ASP A 51 -17.45 -28.85 -13.09
N GLY A 52 -16.39 -28.43 -12.41
CA GLY A 52 -15.52 -29.32 -11.66
C GLY A 52 -14.81 -28.69 -10.47
N THR A 53 -14.32 -29.54 -9.57
CA THR A 53 -13.73 -29.12 -8.29
C THR A 53 -12.24 -28.76 -8.37
N ILE A 54 -11.60 -28.93 -9.53
CA ILE A 54 -10.18 -28.64 -9.73
C ILE A 54 -10.09 -27.23 -10.30
N SER A 55 -9.79 -26.24 -9.45
CA SER A 55 -9.47 -24.90 -9.91
C SER A 55 -8.10 -24.48 -9.37
N ALA A 56 -7.16 -24.25 -10.28
CA ALA A 56 -5.94 -23.50 -9.96
C ALA A 56 -6.22 -22.01 -10.25
N GLY A 57 -7.20 -21.44 -9.56
CA GLY A 57 -7.80 -20.14 -9.94
C GLY A 57 -9.29 -20.28 -10.21
N GLY A 58 -9.75 -19.77 -11.37
CA GLY A 58 -11.14 -19.85 -11.83
C GLY A 58 -11.45 -21.12 -12.63
N GLY A 59 -10.49 -21.63 -13.40
CA GLY A 59 -10.61 -22.88 -14.16
C GLY A 59 -9.26 -23.56 -14.39
N MET A 60 -9.24 -24.47 -15.36
CA MET A 60 -8.07 -25.18 -15.87
C MET A 60 -8.30 -25.61 -17.34
N GLU A 61 -7.30 -25.37 -18.16
CA GLU A 61 -7.37 -25.25 -19.61
C GLU A 61 -7.04 -26.52 -20.42
N TYR A 62 -7.35 -27.71 -19.88
CA TYR A 62 -7.01 -28.95 -20.58
C TYR A 62 -7.57 -28.97 -22.02
N PRO A 63 -6.76 -29.32 -23.04
CA PRO A 63 -7.20 -29.26 -24.43
C PRO A 63 -8.49 -30.04 -24.67
N ASN A 64 -9.48 -29.39 -25.32
CA ASN A 64 -10.84 -29.89 -25.58
C ASN A 64 -11.72 -30.18 -24.33
N VAL A 65 -11.21 -30.09 -23.11
CA VAL A 65 -11.93 -30.42 -21.86
C VAL A 65 -11.57 -29.43 -20.76
N THR A 66 -12.02 -28.21 -20.94
CA THR A 66 -11.79 -27.14 -19.99
C THR A 66 -12.60 -27.41 -18.70
N VAL A 67 -11.98 -27.26 -17.52
CA VAL A 67 -12.62 -27.46 -16.22
C VAL A 67 -12.80 -26.12 -15.54
N ILE A 68 -14.01 -25.79 -15.10
CA ILE A 68 -14.36 -24.50 -14.50
C ILE A 68 -14.85 -24.74 -13.07
N GLY A 69 -14.39 -23.90 -12.12
CA GLY A 69 -14.89 -23.91 -10.76
C GLY A 69 -16.14 -23.03 -10.56
N GLU A 70 -16.59 -22.92 -9.32
CA GLU A 70 -17.75 -22.08 -8.98
C GLU A 70 -17.50 -20.61 -9.35
N SER A 71 -18.39 -20.05 -10.19
CA SER A 71 -18.22 -18.71 -10.77
C SER A 71 -19.12 -17.66 -10.10
N GLY A 72 -20.23 -18.07 -9.49
CA GLY A 72 -21.11 -17.22 -8.67
C GLY A 72 -22.06 -16.28 -9.42
N THR A 73 -21.75 -15.84 -10.65
CA THR A 73 -22.69 -15.10 -11.53
C THR A 73 -22.55 -15.54 -12.98
N ALA A 74 -23.60 -15.36 -13.80
CA ALA A 74 -23.57 -15.72 -15.22
C ALA A 74 -22.49 -14.95 -16.01
N PHE A 75 -22.31 -13.66 -15.71
CA PHE A 75 -21.23 -12.85 -16.29
C PHE A 75 -19.85 -13.42 -15.97
N LEU A 76 -19.59 -13.75 -14.70
CA LEU A 76 -18.30 -14.31 -14.30
C LEU A 76 -18.08 -15.70 -14.91
N LEU A 77 -19.13 -16.51 -15.03
CA LEU A 77 -19.07 -17.80 -15.69
C LEU A 77 -18.69 -17.66 -17.17
N ASP A 78 -19.29 -16.74 -17.92
CA ASP A 78 -18.94 -16.51 -19.32
C ASP A 78 -17.52 -15.97 -19.47
N VAL A 79 -17.08 -15.04 -18.61
CA VAL A 79 -15.68 -14.54 -18.61
C VAL A 79 -14.70 -15.69 -18.42
N VAL A 80 -14.93 -16.54 -17.40
CA VAL A 80 -14.05 -17.67 -17.10
C VAL A 80 -14.12 -18.72 -18.23
N ILE A 81 -15.29 -19.01 -18.79
CA ILE A 81 -15.41 -19.89 -19.97
C ILE A 81 -14.63 -19.32 -21.16
N ALA A 82 -14.75 -18.02 -21.44
CA ALA A 82 -14.06 -17.39 -22.56
C ALA A 82 -12.53 -17.48 -22.40
N HIS A 83 -12.00 -17.21 -21.20
CA HIS A 83 -10.58 -17.37 -20.89
C HIS A 83 -10.14 -18.83 -21.07
N GLU A 84 -10.82 -19.75 -20.43
CA GLU A 84 -10.38 -21.14 -20.34
C GLU A 84 -10.60 -21.92 -21.64
N VAL A 85 -11.60 -21.56 -22.45
CA VAL A 85 -11.74 -22.02 -23.84
C VAL A 85 -10.67 -21.39 -24.72
N GLY A 86 -10.35 -20.11 -24.50
CA GLY A 86 -9.35 -19.36 -25.23
C GLY A 86 -7.94 -19.96 -25.19
N HIS A 87 -7.57 -20.59 -24.07
CA HIS A 87 -6.32 -21.35 -23.93
C HIS A 87 -6.17 -22.51 -24.92
N ASN A 88 -7.26 -22.98 -25.56
CA ASN A 88 -7.11 -23.92 -26.67
C ASN A 88 -6.22 -23.34 -27.79
N TRP A 89 -6.17 -22.02 -27.99
CA TRP A 89 -5.25 -21.37 -28.93
C TRP A 89 -3.83 -21.22 -28.37
N PHE A 90 -3.64 -20.55 -27.24
CA PHE A 90 -2.33 -20.02 -26.79
C PHE A 90 -1.46 -21.00 -25.97
N TYR A 91 -2.07 -22.02 -25.38
CA TYR A 91 -1.42 -23.19 -24.81
C TYR A 91 -1.65 -24.43 -25.66
N GLY A 92 -2.92 -24.75 -25.94
CA GLY A 92 -3.30 -26.03 -26.52
C GLY A 92 -2.79 -26.27 -27.95
N ILE A 93 -3.01 -25.32 -28.86
CA ILE A 93 -2.63 -25.44 -30.28
C ILE A 93 -1.25 -24.86 -30.54
N LEU A 94 -0.95 -23.69 -29.99
CA LEU A 94 0.33 -23.03 -30.20
C LEU A 94 1.45 -23.66 -29.37
N GLY A 95 1.18 -24.30 -28.23
CA GLY A 95 2.20 -25.01 -27.45
C GLY A 95 3.26 -24.09 -26.85
N SER A 96 2.90 -22.85 -26.46
CA SER A 96 3.86 -21.94 -25.85
C SER A 96 4.36 -22.45 -24.49
N ASN A 97 5.60 -22.13 -24.12
CA ASN A 97 6.18 -22.59 -22.86
C ASN A 97 5.81 -21.65 -21.70
N GLU A 98 4.73 -21.95 -20.98
CA GLU A 98 4.25 -21.20 -19.82
C GLU A 98 5.30 -21.01 -18.72
N ARG A 99 6.22 -21.97 -18.55
CA ARG A 99 7.22 -21.84 -17.49
C ARG A 99 8.21 -20.73 -17.78
N THR A 100 8.59 -20.51 -19.03
CA THR A 100 9.58 -19.49 -19.41
C THR A 100 8.95 -18.23 -19.98
N ASN A 101 7.76 -18.34 -20.58
CA ASN A 101 7.07 -17.30 -21.34
C ASN A 101 5.57 -17.25 -20.97
N ALA A 102 5.25 -17.27 -19.66
CA ALA A 102 3.86 -17.31 -19.16
C ALA A 102 2.92 -16.29 -19.84
N TRP A 103 3.44 -15.11 -20.19
CA TRP A 103 2.67 -14.05 -20.83
C TRP A 103 2.19 -14.40 -22.25
N MET A 104 2.88 -15.29 -22.97
CA MET A 104 2.45 -15.74 -24.30
C MET A 104 1.20 -16.61 -24.24
N ASP A 105 0.97 -17.27 -23.12
CA ASP A 105 -0.24 -18.05 -22.90
C ASP A 105 -1.29 -17.19 -22.20
N GLU A 106 -1.13 -16.99 -20.89
CA GLU A 106 -2.08 -16.27 -20.03
C GLU A 106 -2.36 -14.85 -20.49
N GLY A 107 -1.33 -14.14 -20.95
CA GLY A 107 -1.43 -12.74 -21.32
C GLY A 107 -2.05 -12.49 -22.70
N LEU A 108 -1.64 -13.26 -23.72
CA LEU A 108 -2.30 -13.21 -25.04
C LEU A 108 -3.72 -13.76 -24.99
N ASN A 109 -3.96 -14.75 -24.13
CA ASN A 109 -5.31 -15.20 -23.87
C ASN A 109 -6.16 -14.10 -23.21
N SER A 110 -5.63 -13.44 -22.17
CA SER A 110 -6.29 -12.29 -21.50
C SER A 110 -6.59 -11.13 -22.46
N LEU A 111 -5.72 -10.86 -23.44
CA LEU A 111 -6.00 -9.87 -24.49
C LEU A 111 -7.30 -10.22 -25.23
N ASN A 112 -7.47 -11.50 -25.60
CA ASN A 112 -8.64 -11.95 -26.34
C ASN A 112 -9.88 -12.04 -25.43
N GLU A 113 -9.73 -12.36 -24.15
CA GLU A 113 -10.80 -12.24 -23.14
C GLU A 113 -11.31 -10.79 -23.08
N THR A 114 -10.41 -9.81 -22.89
CA THR A 114 -10.78 -8.40 -22.85
C THR A 114 -11.45 -7.97 -24.16
N ARG A 115 -10.94 -8.40 -25.31
CA ARG A 115 -11.59 -8.14 -26.61
C ARG A 115 -12.97 -8.77 -26.72
N TYR A 116 -13.15 -10.00 -26.25
CA TYR A 116 -14.44 -10.69 -26.24
C TYR A 116 -15.49 -9.88 -25.49
N LEU A 117 -15.14 -9.34 -24.32
CA LEU A 117 -16.06 -8.53 -23.52
C LEU A 117 -16.36 -7.14 -24.13
N LEU A 118 -15.45 -6.61 -24.95
CA LEU A 118 -15.62 -5.28 -25.58
C LEU A 118 -16.25 -5.34 -26.98
N GLU A 119 -16.04 -6.41 -27.75
CA GLU A 119 -16.33 -6.47 -29.18
C GLU A 119 -17.39 -7.53 -29.58
N SER A 120 -17.85 -8.38 -28.64
CA SER A 120 -18.77 -9.49 -28.98
C SER A 120 -20.24 -9.10 -29.21
N GLU A 121 -20.61 -7.82 -29.11
CA GLU A 121 -22.01 -7.32 -29.10
C GLU A 121 -22.90 -7.88 -27.95
N LEU A 122 -22.42 -8.89 -27.19
CA LEU A 122 -23.11 -9.50 -26.05
C LEU A 122 -23.10 -8.59 -24.82
N TYR A 123 -22.10 -7.72 -24.72
CA TYR A 123 -21.85 -6.84 -23.59
C TYR A 123 -21.67 -5.40 -24.09
N ASP A 124 -22.08 -4.42 -23.29
CA ASP A 124 -21.89 -2.99 -23.59
C ASP A 124 -20.44 -2.51 -23.31
N GLY A 125 -19.51 -3.44 -23.07
CA GLY A 125 -18.09 -3.19 -22.73
C GLY A 125 -17.83 -2.50 -21.38
N LYS A 126 -18.88 -1.97 -20.74
CA LYS A 126 -18.87 -1.26 -19.46
C LYS A 126 -19.27 -2.20 -18.32
N ASP A 127 -18.34 -3.02 -17.84
CA ASP A 127 -18.57 -3.84 -16.65
C ASP A 127 -17.31 -3.92 -15.77
N LEU A 128 -17.51 -3.72 -14.47
CA LEU A 128 -16.52 -3.85 -13.41
C LEU A 128 -16.46 -5.27 -12.82
N GLY A 129 -17.16 -6.23 -13.42
CA GLY A 129 -17.21 -7.64 -13.03
C GLY A 129 -17.68 -7.85 -11.59
N VAL A 130 -16.79 -8.32 -10.71
CA VAL A 130 -17.15 -8.59 -9.30
C VAL A 130 -17.54 -7.31 -8.53
N ILE A 131 -17.10 -6.12 -8.97
CA ILE A 131 -17.40 -4.87 -8.27
C ILE A 131 -18.79 -4.34 -8.65
N SER A 132 -19.22 -4.46 -9.92
CA SER A 132 -20.56 -4.05 -10.36
C SER A 132 -21.65 -4.92 -9.70
N SER A 133 -21.41 -6.23 -9.55
CA SER A 133 -22.31 -7.14 -8.85
C SER A 133 -22.43 -6.88 -7.33
N ARG A 134 -21.50 -6.12 -6.73
CA ARG A 134 -21.49 -5.80 -5.29
C ARG A 134 -21.90 -4.36 -4.97
N LEU A 135 -22.01 -3.48 -5.96
CA LEU A 135 -22.38 -2.08 -5.78
C LEU A 135 -23.67 -1.75 -6.54
N SER A 136 -24.67 -1.21 -5.84
CA SER A 136 -25.89 -0.73 -6.51
C SER A 136 -25.56 0.36 -7.53
N GLU A 137 -26.37 0.47 -8.60
CA GLU A 137 -26.24 1.50 -9.64
C GLU A 137 -26.12 2.94 -9.08
N LYS A 138 -26.87 3.25 -8.01
CA LYS A 138 -26.79 4.55 -7.31
C LYS A 138 -25.38 4.85 -6.79
N TRP A 139 -24.69 3.85 -6.25
CA TRP A 139 -23.32 3.98 -5.75
C TRP A 139 -22.30 3.97 -6.88
N MET A 140 -22.50 3.17 -7.93
CA MET A 140 -21.72 3.23 -9.17
C MET A 140 -21.71 4.65 -9.76
N LYS A 141 -22.89 5.26 -9.92
CA LYS A 141 -23.03 6.64 -10.38
C LYS A 141 -22.41 7.65 -9.42
N ARG A 142 -22.61 7.46 -8.12
CA ARG A 142 -22.02 8.36 -7.11
C ARG A 142 -20.50 8.31 -7.13
N LEU A 143 -19.90 7.16 -7.41
CA LEU A 143 -18.45 6.93 -7.46
C LEU A 143 -17.83 7.16 -8.85
N ASP A 144 -18.59 7.69 -9.82
CA ASP A 144 -18.14 7.94 -11.19
C ASP A 144 -17.58 6.66 -11.88
N LEU A 145 -18.22 5.51 -11.62
CA LEU A 145 -17.81 4.18 -12.10
C LEU A 145 -18.68 3.63 -13.26
N VAL A 146 -19.66 4.41 -13.73
CA VAL A 146 -20.66 3.93 -14.72
C VAL A 146 -20.06 3.75 -16.12
N ASP A 147 -19.12 4.61 -16.49
CA ASP A 147 -18.44 4.55 -17.79
C ASP A 147 -17.09 3.83 -17.71
N PHE A 148 -16.93 2.95 -16.72
CA PHE A 148 -15.71 2.18 -16.55
C PHE A 148 -15.68 1.01 -17.54
N GLU A 149 -14.82 1.09 -18.54
CA GLU A 149 -14.57 -0.02 -19.47
C GLU A 149 -13.81 -1.17 -18.79
N TYR A 150 -14.14 -2.42 -19.12
CA TYR A 150 -13.47 -3.59 -18.53
C TYR A 150 -11.94 -3.53 -18.64
N ARG A 151 -11.41 -3.07 -19.78
CA ARG A 151 -9.97 -2.90 -20.04
C ARG A 151 -9.26 -1.95 -19.07
N TRP A 152 -9.97 -1.03 -18.41
CA TRP A 152 -9.33 -0.17 -17.40
C TRP A 152 -8.88 -0.97 -16.17
N ILE A 153 -9.42 -2.17 -15.93
CA ILE A 153 -8.85 -3.12 -14.95
C ILE A 153 -7.42 -3.47 -15.36
N ASP A 154 -7.18 -3.70 -16.65
CA ASP A 154 -5.87 -4.07 -17.19
C ASP A 154 -4.85 -2.92 -17.00
N GLU A 155 -5.25 -1.68 -17.29
CA GLU A 155 -4.45 -0.47 -17.06
C GLU A 155 -4.12 -0.31 -15.58
N ILE A 156 -5.12 -0.34 -14.69
CA ILE A 156 -4.92 -0.17 -13.25
C ILE A 156 -4.01 -1.26 -12.69
N ALA A 157 -4.24 -2.51 -13.09
CA ALA A 157 -3.41 -3.64 -12.68
C ALA A 157 -1.96 -3.48 -13.16
N SER A 158 -1.72 -2.90 -14.33
CA SER A 158 -0.34 -2.62 -14.80
C SER A 158 0.35 -1.47 -14.04
N ILE A 159 -0.38 -0.40 -13.71
CA ILE A 159 0.18 0.82 -13.08
C ILE A 159 0.45 0.58 -11.60
N LEU A 160 -0.36 -0.23 -10.91
CA LEU A 160 -0.25 -0.46 -9.47
C LEU A 160 1.14 -1.01 -9.03
N PRO A 161 1.68 -2.08 -9.64
CA PRO A 161 3.04 -2.56 -9.32
C PRO A 161 4.12 -1.51 -9.55
N ALA A 162 4.01 -0.70 -10.61
CA ALA A 162 4.96 0.37 -10.91
C ALA A 162 4.98 1.43 -9.79
N ARG A 163 3.80 1.94 -9.41
CA ARG A 163 3.65 2.94 -8.34
C ARG A 163 3.99 2.41 -6.94
N PHE A 164 3.87 1.11 -6.74
CA PHE A 164 4.33 0.46 -5.51
C PHE A 164 5.84 0.16 -5.47
N GLY A 165 6.56 0.39 -6.57
CA GLY A 165 7.99 0.08 -6.68
C GLY A 165 8.27 -1.41 -6.63
N THR A 166 7.34 -2.21 -7.17
CA THR A 166 7.46 -3.68 -7.27
C THR A 166 7.12 -4.22 -8.66
N PRO A 167 7.43 -3.54 -9.79
CA PRO A 167 7.18 -4.11 -11.11
C PRO A 167 8.08 -5.33 -11.34
N GLN A 168 7.64 -6.24 -12.22
CA GLN A 168 8.46 -7.34 -12.76
C GLN A 168 8.37 -7.30 -14.30
N PRO A 169 9.44 -7.68 -15.03
CA PRO A 169 9.36 -7.79 -16.48
C PRO A 169 8.42 -8.95 -16.87
N LEU A 170 7.75 -8.82 -18.02
CA LEU A 170 6.89 -9.89 -18.55
C LEU A 170 7.71 -11.14 -18.89
N GLN A 171 8.90 -10.93 -19.47
CA GLN A 171 9.82 -12.00 -19.80
C GLN A 171 10.61 -12.47 -18.57
N CYS A 172 10.01 -13.30 -17.73
CA CYS A 172 10.73 -14.08 -16.73
C CYS A 172 10.10 -15.45 -16.50
N HIS A 173 10.84 -16.34 -15.84
CA HIS A 173 10.34 -17.68 -15.52
C HIS A 173 9.16 -17.58 -14.54
N SER A 174 8.07 -18.31 -14.79
CA SER A 174 6.81 -18.30 -14.01
C SER A 174 7.01 -18.30 -12.48
N ASP A 175 7.96 -19.09 -11.99
CA ASP A 175 8.21 -19.26 -10.55
C ASP A 175 8.96 -18.09 -9.88
N VAL A 176 9.38 -17.09 -10.68
CA VAL A 176 9.98 -15.81 -10.28
C VAL A 176 8.92 -14.79 -9.92
N PHE A 177 7.72 -14.89 -10.51
CA PHE A 177 6.65 -13.94 -10.25
C PHE A 177 6.17 -14.04 -8.80
N SER A 178 5.97 -12.88 -8.18
CA SER A 178 5.11 -12.82 -6.99
C SER A 178 3.67 -13.15 -7.40
N SER A 179 2.87 -13.71 -6.48
CA SER A 179 1.46 -14.01 -6.77
C SER A 179 0.69 -12.81 -7.33
N ASN A 180 0.97 -11.60 -6.82
CA ASN A 180 0.33 -10.38 -7.28
C ASN A 180 0.77 -10.02 -8.70
N ASN A 181 2.06 -10.12 -9.00
CA ASN A 181 2.56 -9.79 -10.34
C ASN A 181 2.27 -10.88 -11.36
N TYR A 182 2.01 -12.13 -10.94
CA TYR A 182 1.49 -13.14 -11.85
C TYR A 182 0.17 -12.64 -12.44
N GLY A 183 -0.82 -12.29 -11.61
CA GLY A 183 -2.07 -11.69 -12.11
C GLY A 183 -1.90 -10.31 -12.76
N ALA A 184 -1.22 -9.38 -12.09
CA ALA A 184 -1.15 -7.99 -12.53
C ALA A 184 -0.27 -7.77 -13.78
N ILE A 185 0.84 -8.51 -13.89
CA ILE A 185 1.79 -8.35 -15.00
C ILE A 185 1.51 -9.40 -16.08
N VAL A 186 1.54 -10.71 -15.75
CA VAL A 186 1.45 -11.77 -16.77
C VAL A 186 0.11 -11.74 -17.52
N TYR A 187 -1.02 -11.57 -16.82
CA TYR A 187 -2.33 -11.49 -17.46
C TYR A 187 -2.59 -10.06 -17.93
N LYS A 188 -2.70 -9.15 -16.96
CA LYS A 188 -3.35 -7.85 -17.17
C LYS A 188 -2.45 -6.84 -17.89
N LYS A 189 -1.17 -6.70 -17.51
CA LYS A 189 -0.23 -5.84 -18.28
C LYS A 189 -0.07 -6.35 -19.71
N THR A 190 0.02 -7.67 -19.95
CA THR A 190 0.12 -8.21 -21.31
C THR A 190 -1.09 -7.83 -22.17
N ALA A 191 -2.30 -8.05 -21.65
CA ALA A 191 -3.53 -7.68 -22.35
C ALA A 191 -3.53 -6.18 -22.71
N ALA A 192 -3.17 -5.33 -21.75
CA ALA A 192 -3.10 -3.89 -21.93
C ALA A 192 -2.10 -3.45 -23.02
N ILE A 193 -0.86 -3.97 -22.99
CA ILE A 193 0.18 -3.54 -23.94
C ILE A 193 -0.06 -4.06 -25.36
N PHE A 194 -0.67 -5.25 -25.51
CA PHE A 194 -1.04 -5.74 -26.84
C PHE A 194 -2.29 -5.02 -27.38
N ALA A 195 -3.21 -4.59 -26.52
CA ALA A 195 -4.29 -3.70 -26.91
C ALA A 195 -3.75 -2.34 -27.40
N PHE A 196 -2.74 -1.79 -26.71
CA PHE A 196 -2.01 -0.61 -27.18
C PHE A 196 -1.33 -0.83 -28.53
N LEU A 197 -0.60 -1.93 -28.70
CA LEU A 197 0.04 -2.28 -29.96
C LEU A 197 -0.98 -2.40 -31.11
N ARG A 198 -2.13 -3.03 -30.84
CA ARG A 198 -3.25 -3.11 -31.79
C ARG A 198 -3.80 -1.72 -32.14
N GLN A 199 -3.96 -0.84 -31.16
CA GLN A 199 -4.45 0.52 -31.37
C GLN A 199 -3.48 1.32 -32.26
N TYR A 200 -2.17 1.17 -32.05
CA TYR A 200 -1.13 1.79 -32.87
C TYR A 200 -1.08 1.23 -34.30
N LEU A 201 -1.08 -0.10 -34.45
CA LEU A 201 -1.01 -0.75 -35.77
C LEU A 201 -2.31 -0.63 -36.58
N GLY A 202 -3.44 -0.44 -35.88
CA GLY A 202 -4.78 -0.61 -36.42
C GLY A 202 -5.23 -2.07 -36.42
N THR A 203 -6.54 -2.28 -36.20
CA THR A 203 -7.17 -3.60 -36.04
C THR A 203 -6.89 -4.56 -37.20
N GLU A 204 -6.97 -4.08 -38.46
CA GLU A 204 -6.79 -4.93 -39.63
C GLU A 204 -5.38 -5.53 -39.72
N LYS A 205 -4.34 -4.69 -39.55
CA LYS A 205 -2.94 -5.14 -39.57
C LYS A 205 -2.66 -6.09 -38.42
N PHE A 206 -3.14 -5.75 -37.22
CA PHE A 206 -2.93 -6.57 -36.03
C PHE A 206 -3.58 -7.94 -36.15
N ASP A 207 -4.86 -8.01 -36.52
CA ASP A 207 -5.58 -9.28 -36.65
C ASP A 207 -5.01 -10.14 -37.79
N LYS A 208 -4.54 -9.51 -38.88
CA LYS A 208 -3.80 -10.24 -39.93
C LYS A 208 -2.52 -10.85 -39.38
N ALA A 209 -1.75 -10.12 -38.59
CA ALA A 209 -0.51 -10.59 -37.97
C ALA A 209 -0.76 -11.73 -36.99
N MET A 210 -1.80 -11.64 -36.14
CA MET A 210 -2.18 -12.73 -35.22
C MET A 210 -2.61 -14.00 -35.97
N ARG A 211 -3.40 -13.85 -37.04
CA ARG A 211 -3.76 -14.99 -37.91
C ARG A 211 -2.56 -15.62 -38.58
N GLN A 212 -1.61 -14.82 -39.07
CA GLN A 212 -0.40 -15.36 -39.68
C GLN A 212 0.45 -16.11 -38.65
N TYR A 213 0.63 -15.54 -37.46
CA TYR A 213 1.32 -16.20 -36.34
C TYR A 213 0.70 -17.55 -36.01
N PHE A 214 -0.62 -17.63 -35.90
CA PHE A 214 -1.31 -18.90 -35.70
C PHE A 214 -1.07 -19.89 -36.84
N GLN A 215 -1.16 -19.47 -38.10
CA GLN A 215 -0.93 -20.39 -39.22
C GLN A 215 0.52 -20.89 -39.27
N ASP A 216 1.49 -20.03 -38.96
CA ASP A 216 2.91 -20.37 -38.94
C ASP A 216 3.23 -21.37 -37.83
N TRP A 217 2.55 -21.25 -36.68
CA TRP A 217 2.93 -21.93 -35.43
C TRP A 217 1.92 -22.92 -34.86
N LYS A 218 0.75 -23.11 -35.48
CA LYS A 218 -0.21 -24.14 -35.04
C LYS A 218 0.45 -25.52 -34.98
N PHE A 219 0.24 -26.21 -33.86
CA PHE A 219 0.84 -27.52 -33.52
C PHE A 219 2.38 -27.52 -33.44
N LYS A 220 2.98 -26.40 -33.03
CA LYS A 220 4.41 -26.25 -32.77
C LYS A 220 4.65 -25.73 -31.34
N HIS A 221 5.79 -25.07 -31.10
CA HIS A 221 6.19 -24.49 -29.81
C HIS A 221 6.94 -23.17 -30.03
N PRO A 222 6.24 -22.05 -30.30
CA PRO A 222 6.84 -20.76 -30.57
C PRO A 222 7.48 -20.16 -29.31
N SER A 223 8.58 -19.46 -29.52
CA SER A 223 9.21 -18.58 -28.55
C SER A 223 8.81 -17.11 -28.80
N PRO A 224 9.16 -16.16 -27.91
CA PRO A 224 8.87 -14.74 -28.11
C PRO A 224 9.40 -14.17 -29.42
N ILE A 225 10.58 -14.62 -29.89
CA ILE A 225 11.16 -14.13 -31.15
C ILE A 225 10.35 -14.59 -32.37
N ASP A 226 9.73 -15.76 -32.28
CA ASP A 226 8.89 -16.31 -33.34
C ASP A 226 7.60 -15.52 -33.51
N LEU A 227 6.99 -15.10 -32.39
CA LEU A 227 5.86 -14.17 -32.38
C LEU A 227 6.26 -12.82 -32.99
N GLN A 228 7.36 -12.22 -32.52
CA GLN A 228 7.87 -10.97 -33.05
C GLN A 228 8.08 -11.04 -34.57
N THR A 229 8.84 -12.04 -35.02
CA THR A 229 9.16 -12.20 -36.45
C THR A 229 7.91 -12.42 -37.29
N SER A 230 6.95 -13.24 -36.84
CA SER A 230 5.71 -13.45 -37.59
C SER A 230 4.86 -12.18 -37.67
N MET A 231 4.79 -11.40 -36.59
CA MET A 231 4.08 -10.12 -36.59
C MET A 231 4.74 -9.10 -37.52
N GLU A 232 6.05 -8.87 -37.40
CA GLU A 232 6.82 -7.93 -38.23
C GLU A 232 6.72 -8.28 -39.72
N ASN A 233 6.88 -9.56 -40.08
CA ASN A 233 6.72 -10.02 -41.47
C ASN A 233 5.31 -9.79 -42.02
N SER A 234 4.29 -9.78 -41.15
CA SER A 234 2.88 -9.66 -41.55
C SER A 234 2.40 -8.23 -41.67
N CYS A 235 2.80 -7.36 -40.74
CA CYS A 235 2.39 -5.95 -40.70
C CYS A 235 3.37 -5.01 -41.42
N GLY A 236 4.62 -5.43 -41.63
CA GLY A 236 5.65 -4.64 -42.30
C GLY A 236 6.25 -3.52 -41.45
N GLU A 237 6.05 -3.55 -40.13
CA GLU A 237 6.56 -2.57 -39.16
C GLU A 237 7.67 -3.18 -38.31
N ASP A 238 8.64 -2.38 -37.85
CA ASP A 238 9.63 -2.80 -36.85
C ASP A 238 9.01 -2.74 -35.44
N LEU A 239 8.90 -3.89 -34.79
CA LEU A 239 8.32 -4.03 -33.44
C LEU A 239 9.39 -4.24 -32.37
N SER A 240 10.67 -4.02 -32.70
CA SER A 240 11.79 -4.18 -31.78
C SER A 240 11.65 -3.33 -30.52
N TRP A 241 11.11 -2.10 -30.63
CA TRP A 241 10.84 -1.23 -29.47
C TRP A 241 9.87 -1.90 -28.47
N PHE A 242 8.86 -2.60 -28.97
CA PHE A 242 7.87 -3.28 -28.15
C PHE A 242 8.46 -4.52 -27.48
N PHE A 243 9.05 -5.44 -28.26
CA PHE A 243 9.57 -6.69 -27.74
C PHE A 243 10.85 -6.55 -26.91
N ASN A 244 11.67 -5.52 -27.15
CA ASN A 244 12.86 -5.28 -26.34
C ASN A 244 12.58 -4.46 -25.09
N ASP A 245 11.75 -3.42 -25.17
CA ASP A 245 11.54 -2.52 -24.03
C ASP A 245 10.35 -2.99 -23.19
N TRP A 246 9.16 -3.11 -23.78
CA TRP A 246 7.92 -3.38 -23.04
C TRP A 246 7.84 -4.80 -22.45
N ILE A 247 8.37 -5.80 -23.16
CA ILE A 247 8.32 -7.21 -22.75
C ILE A 247 9.46 -7.55 -21.77
N LYS A 248 10.69 -7.08 -22.02
CA LYS A 248 11.88 -7.52 -21.26
C LYS A 248 12.24 -6.62 -20.08
N THR A 249 11.66 -5.42 -19.98
CA THR A 249 12.04 -4.44 -18.94
C THR A 249 10.88 -4.10 -18.00
N THR A 250 11.14 -3.22 -17.03
CA THR A 250 10.18 -2.71 -16.05
C THR A 250 9.93 -1.21 -16.20
N GLY A 251 10.38 -0.62 -17.31
CA GLY A 251 10.24 0.82 -17.55
C GLY A 251 8.79 1.27 -17.58
N ASN A 252 8.58 2.56 -17.31
CA ASN A 252 7.28 3.22 -17.40
C ASN A 252 7.15 3.97 -18.74
N ASN A 253 5.95 3.98 -19.33
CA ASN A 253 5.63 4.88 -20.43
C ASN A 253 5.15 6.22 -19.84
N ASP A 254 5.64 7.35 -20.34
CA ASP A 254 5.23 8.69 -19.90
C ASP A 254 5.52 9.71 -21.01
N TRP A 255 4.48 10.35 -21.52
CA TRP A 255 4.56 11.36 -22.57
C TRP A 255 4.02 12.69 -22.10
N LYS A 256 4.82 13.74 -22.27
CA LYS A 256 4.52 15.06 -21.72
C LYS A 256 4.36 16.15 -22.75
N ILE A 257 3.28 16.92 -22.66
CA ILE A 257 3.14 18.16 -23.42
C ILE A 257 3.94 19.30 -22.75
N THR A 258 4.92 19.84 -23.48
CA THR A 258 5.80 20.92 -22.99
C THR A 258 5.34 22.31 -23.43
N GLY A 259 4.54 22.42 -24.48
CA GLY A 259 3.94 23.67 -24.95
C GLY A 259 3.21 23.49 -26.28
N GLY A 260 2.51 24.52 -26.72
CA GLY A 260 1.83 24.49 -28.01
C GLY A 260 1.40 25.87 -28.49
N LYS A 261 1.08 25.97 -29.78
CA LYS A 261 0.55 27.17 -30.42
C LYS A 261 -0.50 26.79 -31.45
N LYS A 262 -1.45 27.68 -31.70
CA LYS A 262 -2.36 27.55 -32.84
C LYS A 262 -1.62 27.88 -34.14
N THR A 263 -1.93 27.18 -35.22
CA THR A 263 -1.42 27.44 -36.57
C THR A 263 -2.58 27.77 -37.50
N GLY A 264 -2.29 28.29 -38.70
CA GLY A 264 -3.34 28.43 -39.73
C GLY A 264 -3.70 27.04 -40.26
N GLY A 265 -4.91 26.54 -39.98
CA GLY A 265 -5.36 25.20 -40.37
C GLY A 265 -5.32 24.15 -39.24
N GLY A 266 -4.82 24.49 -38.04
CA GLY A 266 -4.62 23.49 -36.99
C GLY A 266 -3.94 23.99 -35.72
N SER A 267 -3.18 23.10 -35.10
CA SER A 267 -2.37 23.37 -33.90
C SER A 267 -1.04 22.65 -33.95
N SER A 268 -0.04 23.19 -33.25
CA SER A 268 1.31 22.64 -33.15
C SER A 268 1.68 22.47 -31.68
N VAL A 269 2.08 21.28 -31.27
CA VAL A 269 2.44 20.97 -29.87
C VAL A 269 3.82 20.35 -29.76
N ASN A 270 4.53 20.67 -28.69
CA ASN A 270 5.85 20.14 -28.37
C ASN A 270 5.70 19.05 -27.30
N LEU A 271 6.11 17.85 -27.63
CA LEU A 271 6.04 16.66 -26.78
C LEU A 271 7.45 16.22 -26.37
N VAL A 272 7.53 15.49 -25.26
CA VAL A 272 8.74 14.78 -24.85
C VAL A 272 8.36 13.44 -24.25
N ASN A 273 9.02 12.36 -24.69
CA ASN A 273 8.96 11.08 -24.01
C ASN A 273 9.75 11.22 -22.70
N SER A 274 9.06 11.33 -21.56
CA SER A 274 9.64 11.50 -20.23
C SER A 274 9.81 10.16 -19.48
N GLY A 275 9.30 9.08 -20.07
CA GLY A 275 9.36 7.74 -19.51
C GLY A 275 10.69 7.02 -19.74
N ASP A 276 10.66 5.71 -19.51
CA ASP A 276 11.82 4.81 -19.63
C ASP A 276 11.74 3.92 -20.88
N LEU A 277 10.58 3.88 -21.55
CA LEU A 277 10.31 2.99 -22.68
C LEU A 277 10.27 3.76 -23.99
N SER A 278 10.77 3.16 -25.06
CA SER A 278 10.46 3.64 -26.42
C SER A 278 9.00 3.33 -26.72
N SER A 279 8.24 4.32 -27.21
CA SER A 279 6.81 4.16 -27.49
C SER A 279 6.32 5.19 -28.49
N PRO A 280 5.25 4.89 -29.25
CA PRO A 280 4.48 5.91 -29.95
C PRO A 280 3.52 6.61 -28.99
N VAL A 281 2.93 7.74 -29.41
CA VAL A 281 1.85 8.39 -28.66
C VAL A 281 0.83 8.99 -29.61
N GLU A 282 -0.45 8.86 -29.23
CA GLU A 282 -1.55 9.49 -29.95
C GLU A 282 -1.81 10.90 -29.43
N VAL A 283 -2.03 11.84 -30.35
CA VAL A 283 -2.23 13.25 -30.04
C VAL A 283 -3.55 13.71 -30.65
N VAL A 284 -4.48 14.15 -29.80
CA VAL A 284 -5.84 14.51 -30.22
C VAL A 284 -6.14 15.95 -29.87
N ALA A 285 -6.58 16.72 -30.86
CA ALA A 285 -7.02 18.10 -30.71
C ALA A 285 -8.55 18.17 -30.57
N PHE A 286 -9.00 18.96 -29.60
CA PHE A 286 -10.40 19.18 -29.30
C PHE A 286 -10.76 20.65 -29.45
N LYS A 287 -11.96 20.90 -29.98
CA LYS A 287 -12.67 22.19 -29.89
C LYS A 287 -13.84 22.00 -28.93
N GLU A 288 -13.70 22.55 -27.74
CA GLU A 288 -14.52 22.21 -26.57
C GLU A 288 -14.46 20.71 -26.33
N ASP A 289 -15.57 19.98 -26.46
CA ASP A 289 -15.65 18.54 -26.27
C ASP A 289 -15.63 17.75 -27.59
N LYS A 290 -15.50 18.43 -28.75
CA LYS A 290 -15.52 17.79 -30.07
C LYS A 290 -14.10 17.58 -30.59
N GLU A 291 -13.78 16.35 -30.96
CA GLU A 291 -12.55 16.01 -31.69
C GLU A 291 -12.51 16.74 -33.05
N VAL A 292 -11.39 17.44 -33.32
CA VAL A 292 -11.14 18.15 -34.59
C VAL A 292 -9.92 17.65 -35.35
N GLY A 293 -9.07 16.83 -34.71
CA GLY A 293 -7.95 16.16 -35.37
C GLY A 293 -7.24 15.17 -34.44
N ARG A 294 -6.62 14.17 -35.06
CA ARG A 294 -5.94 13.05 -34.40
C ARG A 294 -4.73 12.65 -35.23
N VAL A 295 -3.59 12.49 -34.60
CA VAL A 295 -2.33 12.08 -35.25
C VAL A 295 -1.52 11.18 -34.32
N TRP A 296 -0.74 10.29 -34.92
CA TRP A 296 0.23 9.47 -34.20
C TRP A 296 1.63 10.07 -34.30
N VAL A 297 2.37 9.99 -33.20
CA VAL A 297 3.81 10.16 -33.18
C VAL A 297 4.44 8.79 -33.23
N GLU A 298 5.37 8.62 -34.16
CA GLU A 298 6.14 7.39 -34.33
C GLU A 298 6.94 7.01 -33.07
N PRO A 299 7.24 5.72 -32.84
CA PRO A 299 7.99 5.25 -31.70
C PRO A 299 9.27 6.04 -31.47
N SER A 300 9.39 6.66 -30.30
CA SER A 300 10.48 7.55 -29.96
C SER A 300 11.14 7.11 -28.65
N ILE A 301 12.48 7.13 -28.61
CA ILE A 301 13.27 6.78 -27.42
C ILE A 301 13.08 7.82 -26.29
N PRO A 302 13.28 7.44 -25.02
CA PRO A 302 13.26 8.36 -23.89
C PRO A 302 14.10 9.63 -24.09
N GLY A 303 13.56 10.77 -23.64
CA GLY A 303 14.18 12.10 -23.75
C GLY A 303 14.01 12.78 -25.11
N THR A 304 13.50 12.08 -26.13
CA THR A 304 13.24 12.65 -27.45
C THR A 304 12.19 13.75 -27.38
N ARG A 305 12.48 14.90 -27.99
CA ARG A 305 11.53 16.00 -28.14
C ARG A 305 11.00 16.02 -29.56
N VAL A 306 9.69 16.09 -29.71
CA VAL A 306 9.01 16.11 -31.02
C VAL A 306 8.05 17.29 -31.07
N THR A 307 8.00 17.97 -32.22
CA THR A 307 6.94 18.93 -32.53
C THR A 307 5.96 18.26 -33.47
N VAL A 308 4.68 18.29 -33.12
CA VAL A 308 3.61 17.61 -33.85
C VAL A 308 2.60 18.64 -34.31
N ASP A 309 2.33 18.65 -35.60
CA ASP A 309 1.28 19.46 -36.19
C ASP A 309 0.01 18.62 -36.34
N ILE A 310 -1.08 19.10 -35.75
CA ILE A 310 -2.37 18.43 -35.69
C ILE A 310 -3.34 19.23 -36.56
N PRO A 311 -3.98 18.60 -37.57
CA PRO A 311 -4.98 19.27 -38.38
C PRO A 311 -6.23 19.60 -37.54
N GLY A 312 -6.98 20.64 -37.91
CA GLY A 312 -8.26 20.96 -37.27
C GLY A 312 -8.32 22.37 -36.71
N ASP A 313 -9.06 23.24 -37.40
CA ASP A 313 -9.16 24.64 -37.04
C ASP A 313 -9.92 24.89 -35.73
N GLY A 314 -9.42 25.86 -34.97
CA GLY A 314 -10.12 26.37 -33.79
C GLY A 314 -10.02 25.48 -32.56
N ALA A 315 -9.06 24.54 -32.50
CA ALA A 315 -8.80 23.74 -31.31
C ALA A 315 -8.64 24.62 -30.06
N THR A 316 -9.26 24.18 -28.96
CA THR A 316 -9.20 24.79 -27.63
C THR A 316 -8.25 24.03 -26.71
N SER A 317 -8.06 22.73 -26.96
CA SER A 317 -7.19 21.87 -26.18
C SER A 317 -6.58 20.74 -27.01
N VAL A 318 -5.51 20.17 -26.48
CA VAL A 318 -4.87 18.95 -26.96
C VAL A 318 -4.72 17.98 -25.79
N VAL A 319 -4.99 16.70 -26.03
CA VAL A 319 -4.88 15.61 -25.06
C VAL A 319 -4.10 14.47 -25.70
N LEU A 320 -3.15 13.89 -24.96
CA LEU A 320 -2.47 12.65 -25.38
C LEU A 320 -3.29 11.44 -24.97
N ASP A 321 -3.50 10.51 -25.90
CA ASP A 321 -4.20 9.23 -25.68
C ASP A 321 -5.50 9.40 -24.85
N PRO A 322 -6.50 10.15 -25.35
CA PRO A 322 -7.75 10.38 -24.60
C PRO A 322 -8.52 9.08 -24.33
N ASP A 323 -8.30 8.04 -25.15
CA ASP A 323 -8.94 6.73 -25.06
C ASP A 323 -8.19 5.75 -24.13
N ARG A 324 -7.07 6.19 -23.53
CA ARG A 324 -6.33 5.49 -22.47
C ARG A 324 -5.68 4.15 -22.85
N TYR A 325 -5.14 3.99 -24.04
CA TYR A 325 -4.45 2.77 -24.45
C TYR A 325 -2.98 2.70 -24.06
N ASP A 326 -2.28 3.83 -23.98
CA ASP A 326 -0.81 3.87 -23.92
C ASP A 326 -0.20 3.54 -22.56
N LEU A 327 -1.02 3.33 -21.53
CA LEU A 327 -0.59 3.07 -20.15
C LEU A 327 0.36 4.14 -19.59
N ASP A 328 0.14 5.40 -19.98
CA ASP A 328 0.90 6.54 -19.48
C ASP A 328 0.86 6.61 -17.95
N TYR A 329 2.06 6.68 -17.36
CA TYR A 329 2.29 6.66 -15.93
C TYR A 329 1.75 7.93 -15.22
N ASP A 330 1.86 9.10 -15.87
CA ASP A 330 1.47 10.42 -15.35
C ASP A 330 0.60 11.20 -16.35
N ARG A 331 -0.65 10.73 -16.50
CA ARG A 331 -1.67 11.37 -17.35
C ARG A 331 -1.97 12.85 -17.04
N LYS A 332 -1.50 13.41 -15.92
CA LYS A 332 -1.67 14.84 -15.61
C LYS A 332 -0.76 15.75 -16.42
N ASN A 333 0.20 15.20 -17.15
CA ASN A 333 1.09 15.99 -17.97
C ASN A 333 0.73 15.90 -19.49
N ASN A 334 -0.43 15.28 -19.78
CA ASN A 334 -0.92 14.93 -21.13
C ASN A 334 -1.90 15.97 -21.69
N ASN A 335 -2.25 17.01 -20.93
CA ASN A 335 -3.26 17.98 -21.31
C ASN A 335 -2.66 19.36 -21.59
N TYR A 336 -3.14 20.01 -22.65
CA TYR A 336 -2.75 21.38 -22.98
C TYR A 336 -3.97 22.21 -23.42
N ARG A 337 -4.17 23.37 -22.82
CA ARG A 337 -5.25 24.31 -23.14
C ARG A 337 -4.70 25.59 -23.76
N PHE A 338 -5.14 25.90 -24.98
CA PHE A 338 -4.75 27.13 -25.65
C PHE A 338 -5.38 28.35 -24.97
N ASN A 339 -4.66 29.48 -24.95
CA ASN A 339 -5.14 30.78 -24.46
C ASN A 339 -5.61 30.79 -22.99
N SER A 340 -5.16 29.84 -22.17
CA SER A 340 -5.37 29.84 -20.72
C SER A 340 -4.13 30.34 -19.98
N LEU A 341 -4.32 31.16 -18.94
CA LEU A 341 -3.25 31.54 -18.00
C LEU A 341 -2.64 30.32 -17.29
N LEU A 342 -3.40 29.22 -17.21
CA LEU A 342 -2.99 27.94 -16.65
C LEU A 342 -3.12 26.83 -17.71
N SER A 343 -2.43 27.00 -18.84
CA SER A 343 -2.51 26.12 -20.02
C SER A 343 -2.11 24.67 -19.75
N LYS A 344 -1.38 24.39 -18.66
CA LYS A 344 -0.89 23.07 -18.25
C LYS A 344 -1.47 22.57 -16.93
N ILE A 345 -2.47 23.26 -16.38
CA ILE A 345 -3.14 22.81 -15.17
C ILE A 345 -4.53 22.37 -15.57
N GLU A 346 -4.95 21.21 -15.12
CA GLU A 346 -6.29 20.68 -15.35
C GLU A 346 -7.35 21.50 -14.60
N PRO A 347 -8.61 21.53 -15.06
CA PRO A 347 -9.71 22.05 -14.27
C PRO A 347 -9.81 21.38 -12.88
N LEU A 348 -10.06 22.18 -11.83
CA LEU A 348 -10.31 21.69 -10.48
C LEU A 348 -11.63 20.92 -10.41
N GLN A 349 -11.61 19.74 -9.80
CA GLN A 349 -12.81 18.92 -9.54
C GLN A 349 -12.86 18.56 -8.05
N VAL A 350 -13.92 19.03 -7.35
CA VAL A 350 -14.16 18.69 -5.95
C VAL A 350 -15.27 17.65 -5.85
N ARG A 351 -15.00 16.49 -5.21
CA ARG A 351 -15.96 15.38 -5.09
C ARG A 351 -16.05 14.84 -3.66
N PHE A 352 -17.20 14.23 -3.34
CA PHE A 352 -17.40 13.54 -2.06
C PHE A 352 -16.79 12.14 -2.10
N GLY A 353 -15.86 11.84 -1.19
CA GLY A 353 -15.14 10.55 -1.13
C GLY A 353 -14.18 10.31 -2.29
N THR A 354 -13.38 9.25 -2.17
CA THR A 354 -12.34 8.87 -3.14
C THR A 354 -12.91 8.43 -4.49
N ARG A 355 -12.21 8.75 -5.59
CA ARG A 355 -12.51 8.31 -6.96
C ARG A 355 -11.29 7.65 -7.61
N LEU A 356 -11.54 7.07 -8.78
CA LEU A 356 -10.46 6.71 -9.71
C LEU A 356 -9.71 7.96 -10.17
N GLU A 357 -8.46 7.77 -10.54
CA GLU A 357 -7.66 8.83 -11.13
C GLU A 357 -8.19 9.26 -12.50
N ASP A 358 -8.43 10.57 -12.62
CA ASP A 358 -8.75 11.25 -13.88
C ASP A 358 -7.57 12.19 -14.22
N GLY A 359 -6.85 11.87 -15.30
CA GLY A 359 -5.72 12.66 -15.78
C GLY A 359 -6.12 14.03 -16.31
N THR A 360 -7.40 14.25 -16.64
CA THR A 360 -7.91 15.51 -17.20
C THR A 360 -8.39 16.50 -16.14
N LYS A 361 -8.36 16.13 -14.84
CA LYS A 361 -8.85 16.95 -13.71
C LYS A 361 -7.86 17.03 -12.56
N THR A 362 -7.75 18.21 -11.95
CA THR A 362 -7.15 18.35 -10.62
C THR A 362 -8.17 17.92 -9.58
N GLN A 363 -8.11 16.65 -9.15
CA GLN A 363 -9.12 16.08 -8.25
C GLN A 363 -8.81 16.34 -6.77
N VAL A 364 -9.81 16.89 -6.06
CA VAL A 364 -9.83 17.06 -4.60
C VAL A 364 -11.08 16.38 -4.04
N PHE A 365 -10.91 15.60 -3.00
CA PHE A 365 -11.97 14.84 -2.36
C PHE A 365 -12.22 15.34 -0.94
N PHE A 366 -13.46 15.25 -0.48
CA PHE A 366 -13.81 15.52 0.91
C PHE A 366 -14.69 14.43 1.53
N LEU A 367 -14.51 14.21 2.84
CA LEU A 367 -15.31 13.30 3.66
C LEU A 367 -15.62 13.95 5.01
N PRO A 368 -16.88 13.91 5.51
CA PRO A 368 -17.17 14.33 6.86
C PRO A 368 -16.50 13.38 7.86
N VAL A 369 -15.92 13.93 8.93
CA VAL A 369 -15.22 13.16 9.96
C VAL A 369 -15.69 13.57 11.34
N MET A 370 -15.81 12.57 12.20
CA MET A 370 -16.02 12.71 13.63
C MET A 370 -14.91 11.97 14.35
N ALA A 371 -14.40 12.54 15.42
CA ALA A 371 -13.37 11.92 16.26
C ALA A 371 -13.68 12.16 17.74
N TRP A 372 -13.02 11.42 18.61
CA TRP A 372 -13.11 11.62 20.05
C TRP A 372 -11.78 11.30 20.72
N ASN A 373 -11.41 12.07 21.74
CA ASN A 373 -10.38 11.69 22.70
C ASN A 373 -10.74 12.21 24.11
N ALA A 374 -9.99 11.81 25.12
CA ALA A 374 -10.26 12.14 26.52
C ALA A 374 -10.25 13.66 26.80
N HIS A 375 -9.50 14.45 26.03
CA HIS A 375 -9.21 15.87 26.30
C HIS A 375 -10.03 16.82 25.42
N ASN A 376 -10.02 16.60 24.10
CA ASN A 376 -10.80 17.33 23.10
C ASN A 376 -12.26 16.89 23.07
N ARG A 377 -12.64 15.76 23.68
CA ARG A 377 -14.01 15.21 23.62
C ARG A 377 -14.45 15.00 22.17
N MET A 378 -15.74 15.16 21.89
CA MET A 378 -16.30 15.02 20.55
C MET A 378 -15.76 16.11 19.63
N MET A 379 -15.19 15.68 18.51
CA MET A 379 -14.63 16.51 17.45
C MET A 379 -15.40 16.29 16.16
N PHE A 380 -15.70 17.36 15.44
CA PHE A 380 -16.34 17.31 14.12
C PHE A 380 -15.54 18.09 13.09
N GLY A 381 -15.52 17.62 11.86
CA GLY A 381 -14.85 18.31 10.76
C GLY A 381 -14.98 17.58 9.43
N ALA A 382 -14.01 17.80 8.56
CA ALA A 382 -13.94 17.15 7.27
C ALA A 382 -12.49 16.84 6.91
N THR A 383 -12.26 15.70 6.27
CA THR A 383 -10.99 15.36 5.65
C THR A 383 -11.02 15.79 4.19
N PHE A 384 -10.05 16.59 3.77
CA PHE A 384 -9.77 16.91 2.37
C PHE A 384 -8.53 16.15 1.91
N HIS A 385 -8.55 15.56 0.72
CA HIS A 385 -7.41 14.80 0.19
C HIS A 385 -7.40 14.73 -1.35
N ASN A 386 -6.28 14.35 -1.94
CA ASN A 386 -6.18 14.06 -3.38
C ASN A 386 -5.92 12.57 -3.70
N THR A 387 -5.94 11.69 -2.69
CA THR A 387 -5.78 10.23 -2.86
C THR A 387 -6.82 9.66 -3.83
N THR A 388 -6.36 8.88 -4.80
CA THR A 388 -7.16 8.19 -5.85
C THR A 388 -6.89 6.69 -5.84
N LEU A 389 -7.58 5.95 -6.71
CA LEU A 389 -7.21 4.60 -7.11
C LEU A 389 -6.87 4.59 -8.62
N PRO A 390 -5.68 4.12 -9.05
CA PRO A 390 -4.52 3.79 -8.21
C PRO A 390 -3.98 5.00 -7.42
N LEU A 391 -3.16 4.74 -6.39
CA LEU A 391 -2.53 5.80 -5.59
C LEU A 391 -1.61 6.64 -6.46
N ARG A 392 -1.51 7.94 -6.18
CA ARG A 392 -0.59 8.87 -6.85
C ARG A 392 0.78 8.86 -6.20
N ASP A 393 1.79 9.28 -6.95
CA ASP A 393 3.12 9.53 -6.41
C ASP A 393 3.06 10.63 -5.34
N PHE A 394 2.38 11.75 -5.62
CA PHE A 394 2.14 12.79 -4.62
C PHE A 394 0.71 12.76 -4.07
N GLU A 395 0.59 12.45 -2.78
CA GLU A 395 -0.64 12.51 -2.01
C GLU A 395 -0.58 13.54 -0.89
N TRP A 396 -1.71 14.18 -0.63
CA TRP A 396 -1.91 15.01 0.54
C TRP A 396 -3.28 14.77 1.17
N MET A 397 -3.35 15.01 2.47
CA MET A 397 -4.56 14.93 3.27
C MET A 397 -4.50 15.98 4.37
N VAL A 398 -5.61 16.67 4.62
CA VAL A 398 -5.78 17.61 5.73
C VAL A 398 -7.14 17.37 6.38
N THR A 399 -7.18 17.25 7.70
CA THR A 399 -8.41 17.00 8.47
C THR A 399 -8.50 18.00 9.61
N PRO A 400 -9.02 19.22 9.37
CA PRO A 400 -9.40 20.13 10.44
C PRO A 400 -10.55 19.54 11.26
N LEU A 401 -10.42 19.63 12.57
CA LEU A 401 -11.41 19.17 13.55
C LEU A 401 -11.68 20.28 14.56
N ILE A 402 -12.95 20.46 14.91
CA ILE A 402 -13.38 21.45 15.88
C ILE A 402 -14.03 20.73 17.05
N SER A 403 -13.69 21.13 18.27
CA SER A 403 -14.27 20.59 19.50
C SER A 403 -14.56 21.64 20.57
N LYS A 404 -15.36 21.24 21.55
CA LYS A 404 -15.57 21.95 22.82
C LYS A 404 -15.17 21.03 23.97
N PRO A 405 -14.03 21.29 24.65
CA PRO A 405 -13.44 20.35 25.62
C PRO A 405 -14.20 20.25 26.96
N THR A 406 -15.11 21.18 27.27
CA THR A 406 -15.81 21.27 28.58
C THR A 406 -17.34 21.47 28.45
N PHE A 407 -18.08 21.00 29.47
CA PHE A 407 -19.51 21.32 29.70
C PHE A 407 -19.72 22.69 30.39
N SER A 408 -18.62 23.37 30.77
CA SER A 408 -18.65 24.69 31.41
C SER A 408 -18.76 25.81 30.36
N PHE A 409 -19.32 26.95 30.75
CA PHE A 409 -19.63 28.11 29.89
C PHE A 409 -18.41 28.88 29.34
N SER A 410 -17.17 28.36 29.48
CA SER A 410 -16.02 28.93 28.77
C SER A 410 -16.08 28.55 27.28
N ASN A 411 -16.20 29.57 26.43
CA ASN A 411 -16.71 29.49 25.06
C ASN A 411 -15.68 29.14 23.96
N GLU A 412 -14.49 28.64 24.30
CA GLU A 412 -13.40 28.57 23.31
C GLU A 412 -13.44 27.27 22.48
N LEU A 413 -13.72 27.44 21.19
CA LEU A 413 -13.60 26.37 20.20
C LEU A 413 -12.14 25.98 20.02
N GLN A 414 -11.81 24.71 20.22
CA GLN A 414 -10.48 24.20 19.96
C GLN A 414 -10.36 23.67 18.53
N LEU A 415 -9.31 24.13 17.82
CA LEU A 415 -8.90 23.58 16.53
C LEU A 415 -7.88 22.45 16.76
N SER A 416 -8.27 21.25 16.34
CA SER A 416 -7.45 20.05 16.32
C SER A 416 -7.39 19.49 14.90
N GLY A 417 -6.58 18.45 14.69
CA GLY A 417 -6.56 17.78 13.40
C GLY A 417 -5.24 17.14 13.05
N LEU A 418 -5.19 16.64 11.83
CA LEU A 418 -4.01 16.04 11.25
C LEU A 418 -3.86 16.42 9.79
N SER A 419 -2.62 16.50 9.34
CA SER A 419 -2.26 16.59 7.93
C SER A 419 -1.18 15.59 7.57
N ARG A 420 -1.17 15.17 6.31
CA ARG A 420 -0.19 14.26 5.72
C ARG A 420 0.15 14.77 4.33
N LEU A 421 1.44 14.85 4.02
CA LEU A 421 1.97 14.91 2.67
C LEU A 421 2.78 13.63 2.45
N SER A 422 2.60 12.97 1.32
CA SER A 422 3.27 11.73 0.98
C SER A 422 3.76 11.81 -0.45
N TYR A 423 5.03 11.53 -0.67
CA TYR A 423 5.63 11.39 -1.99
C TYR A 423 6.20 9.98 -2.12
N HIS A 424 5.74 9.24 -3.12
CA HIS A 424 6.12 7.87 -3.42
C HIS A 424 6.69 7.85 -4.83
N THR A 425 7.86 7.24 -5.01
CA THR A 425 8.44 7.05 -6.34
C THR A 425 9.33 5.81 -6.32
N GLY A 426 9.01 4.83 -7.15
CA GLY A 426 9.67 3.52 -7.16
C GLY A 426 9.82 2.94 -5.73
N PRO A 427 11.05 2.62 -5.28
CA PRO A 427 11.26 2.05 -3.96
C PRO A 427 11.12 3.05 -2.79
N TRP A 428 11.02 4.36 -3.07
CA TRP A 428 11.07 5.40 -2.07
C TRP A 428 9.68 5.88 -1.64
N SER A 429 9.58 6.28 -0.37
CA SER A 429 8.39 6.90 0.18
C SER A 429 8.77 7.91 1.25
N ILE A 430 8.47 9.18 1.02
CA ILE A 430 8.71 10.29 1.93
C ILE A 430 7.37 10.77 2.46
N ASN A 431 7.24 10.88 3.78
CA ASN A 431 5.99 11.24 4.44
C ASN A 431 6.25 12.37 5.42
N LEU A 432 5.55 13.47 5.28
CA LEU A 432 5.47 14.54 6.27
C LEU A 432 4.10 14.50 6.93
N ARG A 433 4.04 14.52 8.26
CA ARG A 433 2.79 14.49 9.02
C ARG A 433 2.81 15.57 10.08
N ALA A 434 1.73 16.35 10.17
CA ALA A 434 1.50 17.24 11.30
C ALA A 434 0.24 16.82 12.06
N ARG A 435 0.25 16.94 13.38
CA ARG A 435 -0.90 16.65 14.25
C ARG A 435 -1.00 17.72 15.33
N ARG A 436 -2.24 18.05 15.68
CA ARG A 436 -2.55 18.98 16.77
C ARG A 436 -3.77 18.47 17.54
N PHE A 437 -3.58 18.16 18.81
CA PHE A 437 -4.62 17.65 19.70
C PHE A 437 -4.26 18.00 21.15
N SER A 438 -5.24 18.06 22.04
CA SER A 438 -5.02 18.46 23.43
C SER A 438 -4.74 17.26 24.34
N THR A 439 -3.94 17.46 25.40
CA THR A 439 -3.59 16.46 26.42
C THR A 439 -3.65 17.05 27.82
N TYR A 440 -3.79 16.19 28.85
CA TYR A 440 -3.39 16.48 30.23
C TYR A 440 -1.96 15.96 30.41
N GLU A 441 -1.16 16.59 31.26
CA GLU A 441 0.28 16.30 31.40
C GLU A 441 0.62 15.99 32.87
N PHE A 442 0.67 14.70 33.25
CA PHE A 442 1.25 14.27 34.54
C PHE A 442 1.96 12.91 34.40
N ILE A 443 3.15 12.79 34.99
CA ILE A 443 3.89 11.52 35.16
C ILE A 443 4.02 11.11 36.65
N ASP A 444 3.67 11.97 37.61
CA ASP A 444 3.90 11.66 39.02
C ASP A 444 2.69 10.99 39.71
N ASP A 445 2.80 9.67 39.93
CA ASP A 445 1.85 8.86 40.72
C ASP A 445 1.98 9.09 42.24
N SER A 446 2.99 9.86 42.71
CA SER A 446 3.16 10.19 44.12
C SER A 446 2.29 11.35 44.60
N LEU A 447 1.65 12.07 43.66
CA LEU A 447 0.67 13.11 43.97
C LEU A 447 -0.70 12.48 44.24
N THR A 448 -0.88 12.08 45.50
CA THR A 448 -2.17 11.65 46.03
C THR A 448 -3.29 12.65 45.72
N LEU A 449 -4.41 12.09 45.27
CA LEU A 449 -5.62 12.65 44.65
C LEU A 449 -6.40 13.78 45.37
N ASP A 450 -5.84 14.47 46.36
CA ASP A 450 -6.66 15.26 47.27
C ASP A 450 -6.80 16.75 46.93
N ASN A 451 -6.05 17.37 46.00
CA ASN A 451 -6.24 18.81 45.67
C ASN A 451 -5.71 19.30 44.29
N VAL A 452 -5.46 18.44 43.31
CA VAL A 452 -5.02 18.93 41.98
C VAL A 452 -6.20 19.53 41.21
N VAL A 453 -6.17 20.84 40.98
CA VAL A 453 -7.08 21.52 40.06
C VAL A 453 -6.64 21.15 38.64
N LEU A 454 -7.32 20.20 38.00
CA LEU A 454 -7.04 19.85 36.61
C LEU A 454 -7.14 21.10 35.71
N GLU A 455 -6.01 21.67 35.31
CA GLU A 455 -5.98 22.77 34.34
C GLU A 455 -6.57 22.34 33.00
N ASN A 456 -6.99 23.31 32.16
CA ASN A 456 -7.56 23.02 30.85
C ASN A 456 -6.52 22.36 29.94
N PRO A 457 -6.87 21.29 29.21
CA PRO A 457 -5.92 20.56 28.38
C PRO A 457 -5.34 21.43 27.27
N THR A 458 -4.02 21.43 27.12
CA THR A 458 -3.28 22.29 26.19
C THR A 458 -3.07 21.60 24.83
N PRO A 459 -3.17 22.33 23.69
CA PRO A 459 -2.95 21.72 22.38
C PRO A 459 -1.47 21.44 22.09
N MET A 460 -1.11 20.16 21.98
CA MET A 460 0.22 19.72 21.62
C MET A 460 0.37 19.60 20.10
N ASN A 461 1.52 20.04 19.59
CA ASN A 461 1.84 19.94 18.16
C ASN A 461 2.91 18.88 17.93
N ARG A 462 2.72 18.09 16.87
CA ARG A 462 3.68 17.06 16.47
C ARG A 462 3.93 17.08 14.98
N LEU A 463 5.20 17.12 14.60
CA LEU A 463 5.67 17.01 13.23
C LEU A 463 6.47 15.70 13.08
N SER A 464 6.24 14.95 12.00
CA SER A 464 6.94 13.69 11.73
C SER A 464 7.32 13.65 10.26
N LEU A 465 8.62 13.46 10.00
CA LEU A 465 9.17 13.18 8.69
C LEU A 465 9.61 11.71 8.66
N SER A 466 9.08 10.90 7.75
CA SER A 466 9.51 9.52 7.57
C SER A 466 9.96 9.29 6.13
N VAL A 467 11.15 8.70 5.99
CA VAL A 467 11.70 8.25 4.71
C VAL A 467 11.78 6.74 4.75
N ILE A 468 11.15 6.08 3.78
CA ILE A 468 11.14 4.62 3.65
C ILE A 468 11.74 4.27 2.30
N ARG A 469 12.65 3.31 2.28
CA ARG A 469 13.17 2.69 1.06
C ARG A 469 12.86 1.20 1.10
N LYS A 470 12.10 0.71 0.13
CA LYS A 470 11.98 -0.72 -0.16
C LYS A 470 13.26 -1.19 -0.84
N LEU A 471 13.77 -2.34 -0.43
CA LEU A 471 14.99 -2.93 -0.98
C LEU A 471 14.70 -4.16 -1.86
N ASN A 472 13.45 -4.35 -2.28
CA ASN A 472 13.00 -5.52 -3.03
C ASN A 472 13.48 -5.55 -4.49
N GLU A 473 14.55 -4.83 -4.81
CA GLU A 473 15.04 -4.58 -6.16
C GLU A 473 15.74 -5.81 -6.78
N VAL A 474 16.00 -6.86 -5.99
CA VAL A 474 16.48 -8.12 -6.54
C VAL A 474 15.30 -8.96 -6.97
N THR A 475 15.06 -9.01 -8.27
CA THR A 475 14.27 -10.04 -8.96
C THR A 475 14.71 -11.40 -8.42
N ASN A 476 13.84 -12.11 -7.68
CA ASN A 476 14.08 -13.38 -6.95
C ASN A 476 14.66 -13.34 -5.53
N SER A 477 14.85 -12.18 -4.91
CA SER A 477 15.11 -12.16 -3.47
C SER A 477 13.90 -12.73 -2.74
N LYS A 478 14.11 -13.84 -2.03
CA LYS A 478 13.13 -14.41 -1.10
C LYS A 478 12.89 -13.50 0.11
N TRP A 479 13.61 -12.38 0.21
CA TRP A 479 13.48 -11.39 1.26
C TRP A 479 12.72 -10.18 0.76
N GLU A 480 11.66 -9.86 1.48
CA GLU A 480 11.06 -8.54 1.45
C GLU A 480 11.72 -7.69 2.54
N SER A 481 12.39 -6.61 2.13
CA SER A 481 13.16 -5.77 3.04
C SER A 481 12.86 -4.30 2.85
N LYS A 482 12.90 -3.54 3.95
CA LYS A 482 12.81 -2.08 3.90
C LYS A 482 13.68 -1.44 4.97
N ILE A 483 14.18 -0.27 4.64
CA ILE A 483 14.79 0.66 5.58
C ILE A 483 13.80 1.79 5.82
N LYS A 484 13.63 2.16 7.09
CA LYS A 484 12.83 3.30 7.52
C LYS A 484 13.70 4.22 8.36
N TYR A 485 13.72 5.49 8.00
CA TYR A 485 14.16 6.58 8.86
C TYR A 485 12.92 7.38 9.26
N GLU A 486 12.83 7.82 10.51
CA GLU A 486 11.79 8.73 10.97
C GLU A 486 12.37 9.74 11.96
N SER A 487 12.15 11.02 11.67
CA SER A 487 12.42 12.15 12.53
C SER A 487 11.10 12.71 13.05
N VAL A 488 11.02 12.98 14.35
CA VAL A 488 9.82 13.49 15.02
C VAL A 488 10.18 14.69 15.85
N LEU A 489 9.36 15.73 15.76
CA LEU A 489 9.37 16.93 16.59
C LEU A 489 8.08 16.96 17.40
N VAL A 490 8.17 17.22 18.70
CA VAL A 490 7.00 17.47 19.56
C VAL A 490 7.25 18.73 20.37
N ASN A 491 6.26 19.63 20.38
CA ASN A 491 6.28 20.88 21.14
C ASN A 491 5.11 20.89 22.14
N GLY A 492 5.41 21.27 23.39
CA GLY A 492 4.46 21.29 24.50
C GLY A 492 4.25 19.90 25.09
N PHE A 493 5.33 19.28 25.59
CA PHE A 493 5.34 17.98 26.29
C PHE A 493 5.96 18.11 27.70
N MET A 494 5.18 18.28 28.78
CA MET A 494 5.70 18.45 30.15
C MET A 494 5.37 17.27 31.09
N ASP A 495 6.21 17.10 32.13
CA ASP A 495 6.09 16.02 33.14
C ASP A 495 5.70 16.51 34.56
N SER A 496 5.50 17.81 34.82
CA SER A 496 4.99 18.32 36.13
C SER A 496 4.52 19.78 36.09
N GLU A 497 3.58 20.19 36.96
CA GLU A 497 2.99 21.54 37.00
C GLU A 497 3.93 22.68 37.45
N GLU A 498 5.17 22.40 37.85
CA GLU A 498 6.00 23.41 38.51
C GLU A 498 7.00 24.13 37.57
N TYR A 499 7.20 23.67 36.31
CA TYR A 499 8.35 24.08 35.51
C TYR A 499 8.14 24.25 33.98
N SER A 500 8.25 25.51 33.50
CA SER A 500 8.66 26.01 32.15
C SER A 500 7.69 26.21 30.97
N GLU A 501 8.03 27.20 30.14
CA GLU A 501 7.51 27.43 28.80
C GLU A 501 7.79 26.25 27.83
N THR A 502 6.75 25.61 27.31
CA THR A 502 6.71 24.57 26.24
C THR A 502 7.97 23.71 26.02
N PRO A 503 8.13 22.61 26.76
CA PRO A 503 9.15 21.58 26.50
C PRO A 503 9.14 21.00 25.09
N PHE A 504 10.32 20.59 24.64
CA PHE A 504 10.62 20.15 23.28
C PHE A 504 11.23 18.76 23.26
N ARG A 505 10.73 17.88 22.38
CA ARG A 505 11.30 16.55 22.14
C ARG A 505 11.60 16.35 20.66
N SER A 506 12.83 15.96 20.36
CA SER A 506 13.21 15.42 19.05
C SER A 506 13.49 13.92 19.14
N SER A 507 13.03 13.14 18.16
CA SER A 507 13.33 11.71 18.05
C SER A 507 13.83 11.39 16.65
N HIS A 508 14.90 10.60 16.57
CA HIS A 508 15.41 10.04 15.32
C HIS A 508 15.45 8.53 15.44
N SER A 509 14.72 7.84 14.56
CA SER A 509 14.70 6.38 14.51
C SER A 509 15.15 5.87 13.15
N PHE A 510 15.92 4.79 13.17
CA PHE A 510 16.30 4.02 12.00
C PHE A 510 15.89 2.57 12.23
N ALA A 511 15.20 1.98 11.27
CA ALA A 511 14.71 0.61 11.36
C ALA A 511 14.95 -0.14 10.06
N PHE A 512 15.34 -1.41 10.19
CA PHE A 512 15.43 -2.37 9.11
C PHE A 512 14.50 -3.55 9.40
N ASP A 513 13.56 -3.77 8.49
CA ASP A 513 12.66 -4.91 8.51
C ASP A 513 13.01 -5.84 7.35
N ALA A 514 13.15 -7.14 7.61
CA ALA A 514 13.37 -8.15 6.58
C ALA A 514 12.53 -9.41 6.84
N ILE A 515 11.80 -9.88 5.83
CA ILE A 515 10.91 -11.05 5.91
C ILE A 515 11.22 -12.02 4.79
N LYS A 516 11.50 -13.27 5.14
CA LYS A 516 11.70 -14.33 4.14
C LYS A 516 10.37 -15.01 3.74
N LYS A 517 10.00 -14.96 2.45
CA LYS A 517 8.78 -15.53 1.86
C LYS A 517 9.10 -16.63 0.81
N ARG A 518 9.30 -17.93 1.18
CA ARG A 518 9.06 -19.10 0.29
C ARG A 518 9.26 -20.49 0.94
N GLY A 519 8.42 -21.47 0.56
CA GLY A 519 8.65 -22.92 0.62
C GLY A 519 8.33 -23.67 1.94
N LYS A 520 8.76 -24.94 2.05
CA LYS A 520 8.71 -25.77 3.28
C LYS A 520 9.62 -25.26 4.43
N ILE A 521 10.34 -24.15 4.22
CA ILE A 521 11.16 -23.50 5.25
C ILE A 521 10.38 -22.34 5.84
N ILE A 522 9.89 -22.59 7.04
CA ILE A 522 8.97 -21.73 7.77
C ILE A 522 9.64 -20.36 8.09
N GLY A 523 8.95 -19.25 7.79
CA GLY A 523 9.52 -17.90 7.63
C GLY A 523 10.35 -17.32 8.80
N LEU A 524 11.36 -16.53 8.46
CA LEU A 524 12.17 -15.72 9.39
C LEU A 524 11.83 -14.24 9.16
N GLN A 525 11.49 -13.54 10.23
CA GLN A 525 11.33 -12.09 10.26
C GLN A 525 12.41 -11.51 11.18
N GLN A 526 13.12 -10.50 10.69
CA GLN A 526 14.08 -9.73 11.47
C GLN A 526 13.63 -8.28 11.49
N LYS A 527 13.71 -7.68 12.66
CA LYS A 527 13.52 -6.25 12.88
C LYS A 527 14.66 -5.76 13.72
N MET A 528 15.31 -4.70 13.30
CA MET A 528 16.31 -4.05 14.12
C MET A 528 16.18 -2.56 13.96
N GLY A 529 16.56 -1.82 14.97
CA GLY A 529 16.61 -0.39 14.87
C GLY A 529 17.27 0.27 16.05
N PHE A 530 17.46 1.55 15.88
CA PHE A 530 17.97 2.46 16.89
C PHE A 530 17.08 3.68 16.90
N GLU A 531 16.79 4.19 18.09
CA GLU A 531 16.08 5.43 18.32
C GLU A 531 16.87 6.28 19.30
N THR A 532 17.09 7.55 19.00
CA THR A 532 17.55 8.53 19.99
C THR A 532 16.48 9.57 20.21
N ARG A 533 16.23 9.89 21.48
CA ARG A 533 15.29 10.92 21.91
C ARG A 533 16.04 11.97 22.69
N GLN A 534 15.98 13.21 22.23
CA GLN A 534 16.48 14.36 22.96
C GLN A 534 15.31 15.07 23.61
N PHE A 535 15.48 15.38 24.89
CA PHE A 535 14.55 16.16 25.68
C PHE A 535 15.19 17.49 26.02
N ILE A 536 14.42 18.56 25.93
CA ILE A 536 14.80 19.89 26.35
C ILE A 536 13.69 20.40 27.26
N THR A 537 14.03 20.59 28.52
CA THR A 537 13.20 21.31 29.50
C THR A 537 13.86 22.67 29.73
N MET A 538 13.05 23.73 29.87
CA MET A 538 13.54 24.92 30.56
C MET A 538 13.03 24.84 31.99
N GLU A 539 13.51 25.70 32.87
CA GLU A 539 12.94 25.85 34.19
C GLU A 539 12.96 27.33 34.55
N ASN A 540 11.84 27.85 35.06
CA ASN A 540 11.80 29.17 35.66
C ASN A 540 12.05 29.00 37.16
N GLN A 541 13.27 29.26 37.62
CA GLN A 541 13.55 29.28 39.05
C GLN A 541 13.13 30.64 39.64
N ILE A 542 12.16 30.64 40.57
CA ILE A 542 11.87 31.79 41.44
C ILE A 542 12.55 31.51 42.78
N GLU A 543 13.82 31.89 42.93
CA GLU A 543 14.47 31.82 44.25
C GLU A 543 14.02 33.01 45.14
N PRO A 544 13.58 32.77 46.39
CA PRO A 544 13.28 33.85 47.32
C PRO A 544 14.57 34.38 47.96
N MET A 545 15.10 35.50 47.47
CA MET A 545 16.00 36.37 48.24
C MET A 545 15.28 37.63 48.73
N PRO A 546 15.64 38.16 49.91
CA PRO A 546 15.12 39.43 50.41
C PRO A 546 15.75 40.59 49.63
N GLY A 547 15.25 40.92 48.42
CA GLY A 547 15.79 42.07 47.68
C GLY A 547 15.36 42.36 46.24
N GLY A 548 14.58 41.52 45.57
CA GLY A 548 14.15 41.75 44.18
C GLY A 548 14.53 40.59 43.26
N TYR A 549 13.62 40.26 42.34
CA TYR A 549 13.69 39.07 41.51
C TYR A 549 14.72 39.22 40.37
N GLU A 550 15.70 38.32 40.31
CA GLU A 550 16.41 37.98 39.06
C GLU A 550 15.87 36.62 38.60
N LEU A 551 15.38 36.56 37.36
CA LEU A 551 14.81 35.37 36.75
C LEU A 551 15.96 34.57 36.12
N ILE A 552 16.32 33.42 36.71
CA ILE A 552 17.34 32.53 36.14
C ILE A 552 16.61 31.42 35.38
N LEU A 553 16.82 31.39 34.05
CA LEU A 553 16.36 30.31 33.17
C LEU A 553 17.43 29.20 33.17
N SER A 554 17.16 28.05 33.75
CA SER A 554 18.00 26.84 33.55
C SER A 554 17.45 26.01 32.40
N LYS A 555 18.34 25.29 31.70
CA LYS A 555 17.99 24.44 30.56
C LYS A 555 18.63 23.08 30.69
N ASP A 556 17.81 22.05 30.96
CA ASP A 556 18.29 20.69 30.94
C ASP A 556 18.13 20.07 29.56
N ILE A 557 19.18 19.38 29.13
CA ILE A 557 19.18 18.59 27.91
C ILE A 557 19.65 17.19 28.29
N PHE A 558 18.88 16.16 27.94
CA PHE A 558 19.31 14.78 28.08
C PHE A 558 18.90 13.95 26.87
N ASN A 559 19.62 12.85 26.61
CA ASN A 559 19.38 11.98 25.47
C ASN A 559 19.19 10.54 25.92
N VAL A 560 18.12 9.91 25.45
CA VAL A 560 17.89 8.46 25.61
C VAL A 560 18.07 7.79 24.26
N SER A 561 19.13 7.01 24.13
CA SER A 561 19.37 6.16 22.96
C SER A 561 18.92 4.74 23.26
N THR A 562 18.20 4.13 22.33
CA THR A 562 17.66 2.78 22.44
C THR A 562 17.95 2.00 21.17
N ALA A 563 18.58 0.83 21.31
CA ALA A 563 18.79 -0.12 20.24
C ALA A 563 17.95 -1.38 20.50
N TYR A 564 17.31 -1.91 19.46
CA TYR A 564 16.52 -3.13 19.58
C TYR A 564 16.79 -4.08 18.43
N TYR A 565 16.66 -5.37 18.73
CA TYR A 565 16.68 -6.44 17.76
C TYR A 565 15.58 -7.45 18.08
N GLN A 566 14.83 -7.84 17.07
CA GLN A 566 13.80 -8.86 17.17
C GLN A 566 13.93 -9.84 16.00
N ALA A 567 14.15 -11.11 16.32
CA ALA A 567 14.05 -12.21 15.36
C ALA A 567 12.83 -13.07 15.68
N THR A 568 12.05 -13.42 14.67
CA THR A 568 10.92 -14.34 14.81
C THR A 568 11.01 -15.41 13.74
N LYS A 569 11.16 -16.66 14.19
CA LYS A 569 11.19 -17.84 13.34
C LYS A 569 9.92 -18.64 13.58
N ARG A 570 9.10 -18.77 12.55
CA ARG A 570 7.96 -19.71 12.60
C ARG A 570 8.52 -21.13 12.41
N ILE A 571 7.95 -22.11 13.13
CA ILE A 571 8.50 -23.49 13.20
C ILE A 571 7.69 -24.47 12.36
N THR A 572 6.39 -24.26 12.20
CA THR A 572 5.49 -25.10 11.39
C THR A 572 4.48 -24.21 10.65
N ASN A 573 3.60 -24.79 9.84
CA ASN A 573 2.46 -24.07 9.26
C ASN A 573 1.39 -23.69 10.31
N SER A 574 1.53 -24.13 11.58
CA SER A 574 0.68 -23.73 12.71
C SER A 574 1.11 -22.39 13.33
N SER A 575 0.45 -21.96 14.41
CA SER A 575 0.79 -20.72 15.14
C SER A 575 2.14 -20.77 15.87
N LYS A 576 2.79 -21.94 15.97
CA LYS A 576 4.03 -22.14 16.74
C LYS A 576 5.23 -21.35 16.20
N LYS A 577 5.85 -20.54 17.06
CA LYS A 577 6.96 -19.64 16.73
C LYS A 577 7.98 -19.55 17.87
N ILE A 578 9.24 -19.35 17.50
CA ILE A 578 10.31 -18.90 18.40
C ILE A 578 10.57 -17.43 18.13
N LYS A 579 10.71 -16.66 19.19
CA LYS A 579 10.98 -15.23 19.12
C LYS A 579 12.14 -14.86 20.05
N LEU A 580 13.14 -14.19 19.51
CA LEU A 580 14.21 -13.55 20.25
C LEU A 580 13.97 -12.04 20.22
N LYS A 581 14.02 -11.40 21.39
CA LYS A 581 14.00 -9.95 21.55
C LYS A 581 15.23 -9.54 22.33
N ILE A 582 15.90 -8.49 21.88
CA ILE A 582 17.00 -7.83 22.56
C ILE A 582 16.68 -6.35 22.56
N LEU A 583 16.86 -5.72 23.70
CA LEU A 583 16.70 -4.28 23.90
C LEU A 583 17.87 -3.77 24.73
N SER A 584 18.48 -2.69 24.30
CA SER A 584 19.44 -1.93 25.10
C SER A 584 19.09 -0.45 25.04
N SER A 585 19.17 0.22 26.18
CA SER A 585 18.91 1.66 26.31
C SER A 585 19.98 2.31 27.18
N ILE A 586 20.37 3.53 26.83
CA ILE A 586 21.39 4.32 27.54
C ILE A 586 20.95 5.78 27.62
N LEU A 587 21.11 6.38 28.79
CA LEU A 587 20.93 7.80 29.08
C LEU A 587 22.32 8.48 29.04
N PHE A 588 22.46 9.58 28.29
CA PHE A 588 23.72 10.32 28.22
C PHE A 588 23.50 11.81 27.94
N ASN A 589 24.59 12.59 28.11
CA ASN A 589 24.65 14.05 27.95
C ASN A 589 23.78 14.81 28.96
N LYS A 590 23.85 14.44 30.25
CA LYS A 590 23.32 15.23 31.37
C LYS A 590 24.23 16.44 31.56
N LYS A 591 23.87 17.61 31.04
CA LYS A 591 24.58 18.85 31.39
C LYS A 591 24.06 19.33 32.74
N ASP A 592 24.83 19.10 33.79
CA ASP A 592 24.63 19.78 35.07
C ASP A 592 25.04 21.25 34.90
N GLU A 593 24.09 22.14 34.62
CA GLU A 593 24.20 23.49 35.18
C GLU A 593 23.62 23.41 36.59
N ASN A 594 24.48 23.54 37.60
CA ASN A 594 24.21 23.35 39.03
C ASN A 594 22.84 23.89 39.50
N VAL A 595 21.79 23.12 39.34
CA VAL A 595 20.47 23.35 39.93
C VAL A 595 20.02 22.00 40.49
N TRP A 596 19.93 21.97 41.82
CA TRP A 596 19.41 20.90 42.66
C TRP A 596 19.45 19.44 42.14
N ASN A 597 20.41 18.68 42.70
CA ASN A 597 20.24 17.25 42.96
C ASN A 597 19.11 17.01 43.99
N SER A 598 17.86 17.35 43.67
CA SER A 598 16.71 16.84 44.41
C SER A 598 16.40 15.42 43.91
N LEU A 599 15.97 14.54 44.81
CA LEU A 599 15.73 13.11 44.57
C LEU A 599 14.63 12.81 43.54
N ASN A 600 13.98 13.83 42.96
CA ASN A 600 12.74 13.69 42.19
C ASN A 600 12.85 14.01 40.68
N ASN A 601 14.01 14.42 40.15
CA ASN A 601 14.17 14.82 38.73
C ASN A 601 15.20 13.99 37.93
N ASN A 602 15.31 12.69 38.21
CA ASN A 602 16.15 11.82 37.38
C ASN A 602 15.31 11.23 36.25
N ALA A 603 15.58 11.64 35.00
CA ALA A 603 15.08 10.92 33.83
C ALA A 603 15.46 9.43 33.95
N GLN A 604 14.46 8.56 34.08
CA GLN A 604 14.67 7.12 34.26
C GLN A 604 14.25 6.34 33.01
N ILE A 605 14.91 5.21 32.79
CA ILE A 605 14.64 4.31 31.67
C ILE A 605 13.73 3.17 32.18
N PRO A 606 12.49 3.04 31.68
CA PRO A 606 11.62 1.94 32.04
C PRO A 606 12.07 0.62 31.39
N THR A 607 12.17 -0.45 32.18
CA THR A 607 12.70 -1.75 31.72
C THR A 607 11.72 -2.54 30.84
N SER A 608 10.42 -2.25 30.93
CA SER A 608 9.36 -2.78 30.07
C SER A 608 9.22 -2.06 28.71
N GLY A 609 10.14 -1.14 28.39
CA GLY A 609 10.10 -0.32 27.18
C GLY A 609 9.29 0.97 27.34
N PHE A 610 9.39 1.87 26.35
CA PHE A 610 8.78 3.20 26.42
C PHE A 610 7.24 3.16 26.56
N GLY A 611 6.70 3.95 27.49
CA GLY A 611 5.25 4.16 27.67
C GLY A 611 4.53 3.07 28.45
N ALA A 612 5.25 2.17 29.12
CA ALA A 612 4.65 1.09 29.90
C ALA A 612 3.95 1.54 31.20
N GLN A 613 4.09 2.82 31.59
CA GLN A 613 3.63 3.34 32.89
C GLN A 613 2.49 4.38 32.79
N PHE A 614 2.09 4.86 31.60
CA PHE A 614 1.12 5.98 31.48
C PHE A 614 0.02 5.76 30.45
N ASP A 615 -1.12 6.48 30.63
CA ASP A 615 -2.37 6.36 29.88
C ASP A 615 -2.11 6.12 28.38
N PRO A 616 -2.29 4.88 27.92
CA PRO A 616 -1.90 4.51 26.58
C PRO A 616 -2.77 5.26 25.55
N MET A 617 -3.93 5.81 25.89
CA MET A 617 -4.82 6.44 24.91
C MET A 617 -4.32 7.83 24.51
N ALA A 618 -3.86 8.63 25.49
CA ALA A 618 -3.20 9.91 25.26
C ALA A 618 -1.82 9.72 24.57
N ASP A 619 -1.02 8.77 25.05
CA ASP A 619 0.33 8.50 24.54
C ASP A 619 0.35 8.01 23.06
N ASN A 620 -0.70 7.33 22.62
CA ASN A 620 -0.77 6.78 21.25
C ASN A 620 -1.45 7.70 20.24
N LEU A 621 -2.47 8.48 20.63
CA LEU A 621 -3.11 9.43 19.71
C LEU A 621 -2.25 10.70 19.50
N LEU A 622 -1.60 11.16 20.57
CA LEU A 622 -0.98 12.48 20.64
C LEU A 622 0.53 12.39 20.38
N LEU A 623 1.22 11.42 20.99
CA LEU A 623 2.68 11.39 21.08
C LEU A 623 3.42 10.43 20.09
N ASP A 624 2.70 9.65 19.24
CA ASP A 624 3.17 8.38 18.58
C ASP A 624 4.30 7.70 19.38
N ARG A 625 4.00 7.18 20.57
CA ARG A 625 4.82 6.08 21.06
C ARG A 625 4.35 4.78 20.35
N GLY A 626 4.57 4.68 19.01
CA GLY A 626 4.35 3.43 18.21
C GLY A 626 3.63 3.50 16.84
N ALA A 627 4.09 4.29 15.86
CA ALA A 627 3.38 4.61 14.60
C ALA A 627 2.97 3.44 13.65
N SER A 628 1.72 3.45 13.11
CA SER A 628 1.35 3.50 11.66
C SER A 628 -0.17 3.43 11.35
N SER A 629 -0.69 4.49 10.71
CA SER A 629 -1.91 4.67 9.88
C SER A 629 -3.26 4.00 10.25
N GLY A 630 -4.23 4.82 10.71
CA GLY A 630 -5.66 4.48 10.83
C GLY A 630 -6.39 5.22 11.96
N LEU A 631 -7.71 5.47 11.81
CA LEU A 631 -8.56 6.15 12.81
C LEU A 631 -8.78 5.33 14.10
N PHE A 632 -8.53 4.02 14.04
CA PHE A 632 -8.64 3.08 15.16
C PHE A 632 -7.39 2.19 15.33
N SER A 633 -6.28 2.50 14.67
CA SER A 633 -5.06 1.68 14.75
C SER A 633 -4.09 2.12 15.87
N ALA A 634 -4.46 3.14 16.63
CA ALA A 634 -3.59 3.86 17.54
C ALA A 634 -3.49 3.22 18.94
N GLN A 635 -3.20 1.92 19.01
CA GLN A 635 -2.56 1.29 20.16
C GLN A 635 -2.16 -0.13 19.79
N THR A 636 -0.87 -0.33 19.49
CA THR A 636 -0.05 -1.36 20.14
C THR A 636 1.27 -1.55 19.43
N ARG A 637 2.34 -1.34 20.20
CA ARG A 637 3.08 -2.42 20.84
C ARG A 637 4.00 -1.77 21.89
N LEU A 638 4.21 -2.47 22.99
CA LEU A 638 5.38 -2.30 23.87
C LEU A 638 6.63 -2.68 23.03
N GLU A 639 6.97 -1.94 21.96
CA GLU A 639 7.82 -2.46 20.85
C GLU A 639 9.26 -2.76 21.24
N HIS A 640 9.67 -2.32 22.41
CA HIS A 640 11.04 -2.45 22.85
C HIS A 640 11.18 -3.27 24.12
N GLY A 641 10.14 -3.40 24.96
CA GLY A 641 10.20 -4.23 26.17
C GLY A 641 10.52 -5.69 25.85
N ALA A 642 11.76 -6.12 26.10
CA ALA A 642 12.13 -7.51 25.99
C ALA A 642 11.57 -8.30 27.18
N LEU A 643 11.43 -7.70 28.36
CA LEU A 643 10.96 -8.37 29.58
C LEU A 643 9.75 -7.66 30.21
N PRO A 644 8.83 -8.41 30.84
CA PRO A 644 7.67 -7.84 31.53
C PRO A 644 8.02 -7.50 32.99
N LEU A 645 9.12 -6.77 33.19
CA LEU A 645 9.48 -6.20 34.48
C LEU A 645 9.24 -4.69 34.40
N ASN A 646 8.66 -4.13 35.45
CA ASN A 646 8.42 -2.69 35.55
C ASN A 646 9.39 -2.07 36.55
N ASN A 647 10.69 -2.07 36.20
CA ASN A 647 11.74 -1.42 36.98
C ASN A 647 12.19 -0.15 36.25
N LEU A 648 12.88 0.72 36.98
CA LEU A 648 13.42 1.98 36.47
C LEU A 648 14.95 1.95 36.59
N ALA A 649 15.63 2.08 35.46
CA ALA A 649 17.09 2.21 35.39
C ALA A 649 17.49 3.69 35.29
N ARG A 650 18.61 4.06 35.91
CA ARG A 650 19.11 5.45 35.93
C ARG A 650 19.97 5.77 34.72
N ASP A 651 20.94 4.92 34.40
CA ASP A 651 21.98 5.24 33.41
C ASP A 651 21.85 4.38 32.15
N TRP A 652 21.62 3.07 32.31
CA TRP A 652 21.55 2.14 31.20
C TRP A 652 20.80 0.88 31.57
N MET A 653 20.28 0.19 30.55
CA MET A 653 19.74 -1.16 30.68
C MET A 653 19.99 -1.98 29.41
N SER A 654 20.08 -3.29 29.56
CA SER A 654 20.03 -4.26 28.48
C SER A 654 19.21 -5.46 28.90
N SER A 655 18.34 -5.93 28.00
CA SER A 655 17.50 -7.08 28.24
C SER A 655 17.42 -7.98 27.02
N ALA A 656 17.33 -9.28 27.27
CA ALA A 656 17.12 -10.29 26.24
C ALA A 656 16.02 -11.25 26.67
N GLN A 657 15.16 -11.63 25.73
CA GLN A 657 14.08 -12.58 25.95
C GLN A 657 14.00 -13.57 24.80
N LEU A 658 13.94 -14.85 25.16
CA LEU A 658 13.55 -15.94 24.29
C LEU A 658 12.13 -16.38 24.63
N GLU A 659 11.24 -16.34 23.64
CA GLU A 659 9.83 -16.70 23.77
C GLU A 659 9.49 -17.87 22.83
N TYR A 660 8.77 -18.86 23.35
CA TYR A 660 8.24 -19.99 22.59
C TYR A 660 6.71 -20.02 22.68
N GLU A 661 6.05 -19.81 21.54
CA GLU A 661 4.59 -19.89 21.39
C GLU A 661 4.19 -21.35 21.15
N PHE A 662 3.63 -22.01 22.16
CA PHE A 662 3.27 -23.44 22.08
C PHE A 662 1.82 -23.66 21.62
N ALA A 663 0.93 -22.72 21.94
CA ALA A 663 -0.46 -22.69 21.51
C ALA A 663 -0.86 -21.27 21.10
N LYS A 664 -1.95 -21.14 20.33
CA LYS A 664 -2.49 -19.83 19.88
C LYS A 664 -2.75 -18.84 21.04
N TYR A 665 -2.96 -19.37 22.25
CA TYR A 665 -3.36 -18.60 23.42
C TYR A 665 -2.30 -18.54 24.52
N LEU A 666 -1.14 -19.19 24.35
CA LEU A 666 -0.16 -19.30 25.43
C LEU A 666 1.28 -19.46 24.89
N SER A 667 2.18 -18.64 25.43
CA SER A 667 3.63 -18.72 25.24
C SER A 667 4.35 -18.90 26.58
N VAL A 668 5.54 -19.51 26.55
CA VAL A 668 6.53 -19.41 27.64
C VAL A 668 7.65 -18.49 27.23
N PHE A 669 8.28 -17.82 28.19
CA PHE A 669 9.47 -17.03 27.96
C PHE A 669 10.50 -17.20 29.07
N ALA A 670 11.76 -17.01 28.70
CA ALA A 670 12.88 -16.87 29.60
C ALA A 670 13.78 -15.73 29.12
N GLY A 671 14.42 -15.01 30.03
CA GLY A 671 15.30 -13.91 29.68
C GLY A 671 16.06 -13.34 30.85
N ALA A 672 16.83 -12.31 30.57
CA ALA A 672 17.67 -11.64 31.55
C ALA A 672 17.65 -10.13 31.34
N LEU A 673 17.68 -9.38 32.45
CA LEU A 673 17.78 -7.93 32.53
C LEU A 673 19.09 -7.58 33.24
N LEU A 674 19.83 -6.63 32.68
CA LEU A 674 21.02 -6.01 33.25
C LEU A 674 20.81 -4.50 33.24
N TYR A 675 21.08 -3.81 34.35
CA TYR A 675 20.92 -2.36 34.42
C TYR A 675 21.71 -1.73 35.57
N ASP A 676 22.02 -0.44 35.44
CA ASP A 676 22.74 0.39 36.41
C ASP A 676 24.03 -0.29 36.95
N ASN A 677 24.24 -0.34 38.28
CA ASN A 677 25.44 -0.88 38.93
C ASN A 677 25.51 -2.43 38.88
N ASP A 678 25.46 -3.01 37.67
CA ASP A 678 25.51 -4.46 37.38
C ASP A 678 24.38 -5.28 38.03
N ASN A 679 23.22 -4.66 38.27
CA ASN A 679 22.04 -5.40 38.74
C ASN A 679 21.61 -6.38 37.66
N PHE A 680 21.57 -7.67 38.01
CA PHE A 680 21.16 -8.76 37.13
C PHE A 680 19.86 -9.40 37.62
N ASP A 681 18.91 -9.58 36.71
CA ASP A 681 17.67 -10.28 36.99
C ASP A 681 17.33 -11.28 35.89
N ALA A 682 17.31 -12.56 36.22
CA ALA A 682 16.86 -13.63 35.34
C ALA A 682 15.36 -13.86 35.53
N VAL A 683 14.60 -13.77 34.44
CA VAL A 683 13.14 -13.83 34.47
C VAL A 683 12.61 -14.97 33.63
N ALA A 684 11.65 -15.72 34.15
CA ALA A 684 10.90 -16.72 33.38
C ALA A 684 9.41 -16.64 33.70
N GLY A 685 8.58 -16.99 32.73
CA GLY A 685 7.13 -16.92 32.90
C GLY A 685 6.34 -17.32 31.67
N PHE A 686 5.07 -16.95 31.64
CA PHE A 686 4.17 -17.23 30.53
C PHE A 686 3.43 -15.99 30.04
N ILE A 687 2.93 -16.06 28.81
CA ILE A 687 2.16 -15.00 28.16
C ILE A 687 0.84 -15.60 27.68
N GLY A 688 -0.27 -15.18 28.28
CA GLY A 688 -1.62 -15.54 27.86
C GLY A 688 -2.15 -14.57 26.81
N TYR A 689 -2.82 -15.08 25.78
CA TYR A 689 -3.47 -14.27 24.73
C TYR A 689 -4.99 -14.46 24.78
N PHE A 690 -5.73 -13.39 25.01
CA PHE A 690 -7.21 -13.38 25.08
C PHE A 690 -7.76 -12.38 24.08
N GLY A 691 -7.76 -12.77 22.80
CA GLY A 691 -8.15 -11.89 21.70
C GLY A 691 -7.21 -10.68 21.57
N PRO A 692 -7.69 -9.44 21.81
CA PRO A 692 -6.85 -8.25 21.84
C PRO A 692 -6.03 -8.13 23.14
N PHE A 693 -6.43 -8.77 24.23
CA PHE A 693 -5.71 -8.71 25.50
C PHE A 693 -4.55 -9.70 25.54
N ARG A 694 -3.45 -9.30 26.20
CA ARG A 694 -2.35 -10.18 26.57
C ARG A 694 -2.01 -9.95 28.03
N ILE A 695 -1.68 -11.04 28.71
CA ILE A 695 -1.25 -11.01 30.10
C ILE A 695 0.15 -11.63 30.15
N HIS A 696 1.12 -10.85 30.59
CA HIS A 696 2.48 -11.32 30.86
C HIS A 696 2.58 -11.63 32.34
N MET A 697 2.86 -12.88 32.66
CA MET A 697 2.95 -13.37 34.03
C MET A 697 4.37 -13.86 34.28
N PRO A 698 5.27 -13.01 34.82
CA PRO A 698 6.54 -13.47 35.35
C PRO A 698 6.25 -14.41 36.53
N LEU A 699 6.78 -15.62 36.47
CA LEU A 699 6.67 -16.63 37.52
C LEU A 699 7.95 -16.76 38.35
N TYR A 700 9.05 -16.25 37.83
CA TYR A 700 10.35 -16.27 38.46
C TYR A 700 11.10 -15.00 38.08
N SER A 701 11.70 -14.36 39.08
CA SER A 701 12.65 -13.25 38.97
C SER A 701 13.54 -13.30 40.22
N ILE A 702 14.83 -12.99 40.08
CA ILE A 702 15.78 -12.94 41.19
C ILE A 702 15.41 -11.79 42.14
N SER A 703 15.06 -10.62 41.60
CA SER A 703 14.64 -9.47 42.41
C SER A 703 13.36 -9.78 43.19
N MET A 704 12.38 -10.41 42.54
CA MET A 704 11.14 -10.86 43.16
C MET A 704 11.38 -11.83 44.32
N ILE A 705 12.32 -12.77 44.19
CA ILE A 705 12.66 -13.73 45.27
C ILE A 705 13.33 -13.02 46.44
N ASN A 706 14.30 -12.13 46.16
CA ASN A 706 14.99 -11.38 47.19
C ASN A 706 14.04 -10.46 47.98
N ASP A 707 13.07 -9.83 47.30
CA ASP A 707 12.06 -8.98 47.96
C ASP A 707 11.17 -9.79 48.91
N ILE A 708 10.79 -11.01 48.52
CA ILE A 708 10.00 -11.93 49.36
C ILE A 708 10.80 -12.32 50.61
N GLU A 709 12.07 -12.71 50.44
CA GLU A 709 12.95 -13.11 51.54
C GLU A 709 13.27 -11.94 52.49
N ALA A 710 13.41 -10.72 51.98
CA ALA A 710 13.73 -9.54 52.77
C ALA A 710 12.53 -8.94 53.54
N SER A 711 11.30 -9.15 53.06
CA SER A 711 10.09 -8.53 53.62
C SER A 711 9.27 -9.44 54.53
N ASP A 712 9.67 -10.70 54.72
CA ASP A 712 8.93 -11.72 55.48
C ASP A 712 7.46 -11.86 55.01
N SER A 713 7.19 -11.48 53.75
CA SER A 713 5.85 -11.37 53.18
C SER A 713 5.49 -12.59 52.33
N SER A 714 4.19 -12.87 52.21
CA SER A 714 3.71 -13.95 51.33
C SER A 714 3.90 -13.56 49.87
N TYR A 715 4.42 -14.49 49.06
CA TYR A 715 4.59 -14.29 47.63
C TYR A 715 3.26 -13.95 46.92
N GLU A 716 3.21 -12.78 46.28
CA GLU A 716 2.05 -12.28 45.55
C GLU A 716 2.36 -12.07 44.04
N PRO A 717 2.40 -13.15 43.23
CA PRO A 717 2.82 -13.12 41.82
C PRO A 717 2.07 -12.09 40.97
N TYR A 718 0.80 -11.84 41.30
CA TYR A 718 -0.08 -10.95 40.56
C TYR A 718 0.37 -9.48 40.60
N LYS A 719 1.17 -9.06 41.59
CA LYS A 719 1.75 -7.71 41.67
C LYS A 719 2.75 -7.42 40.54
N TYR A 720 3.30 -8.46 39.91
CA TYR A 720 4.27 -8.36 38.83
C TYR A 720 3.65 -8.64 37.45
N TRP A 721 2.34 -8.82 37.36
CA TRP A 721 1.67 -9.09 36.09
C TRP A 721 1.55 -7.81 35.25
N MET A 722 1.83 -7.93 33.96
CA MET A 722 1.62 -6.85 33.01
C MET A 722 0.50 -7.18 32.03
N PHE A 723 -0.42 -6.24 31.86
CA PHE A 723 -1.52 -6.35 30.92
C PHE A 723 -1.25 -5.47 29.70
N SER A 724 -1.51 -5.99 28.51
CA SER A 724 -1.47 -5.19 27.28
C SER A 724 -2.70 -5.44 26.42
N LEU A 725 -3.23 -4.37 25.82
CA LEU A 725 -4.42 -4.40 24.98
C LEU A 725 -4.08 -4.00 23.55
N ASN A 726 -4.31 -4.89 22.58
CA ASN A 726 -4.11 -4.68 21.16
C ASN A 726 -5.39 -4.23 20.46
N LEU A 727 -5.58 -2.91 20.36
CA LEU A 727 -6.74 -2.33 19.68
C LEU A 727 -6.77 -2.59 18.17
N ASN A 728 -5.64 -2.93 17.53
CA ASN A 728 -5.64 -3.32 16.11
C ASN A 728 -6.47 -4.58 15.84
N LYS A 729 -6.52 -5.53 16.79
CA LYS A 729 -7.41 -6.69 16.70
C LYS A 729 -8.88 -6.35 16.92
N LEU A 730 -9.18 -5.17 17.45
CA LEU A 730 -10.53 -4.64 17.63
C LEU A 730 -10.96 -3.70 16.49
N ASN A 731 -10.05 -3.32 15.59
CA ASN A 731 -10.34 -2.45 14.45
C ASN A 731 -11.11 -3.22 13.35
N PRO A 732 -12.37 -2.87 13.05
CA PRO A 732 -13.18 -3.55 12.03
C PRO A 732 -12.54 -3.48 10.62
N TRP A 733 -11.84 -2.39 10.30
CA TRP A 733 -11.13 -2.23 9.03
C TRP A 733 -9.86 -3.09 8.94
N GLY A 734 -9.25 -3.41 10.09
CA GLY A 734 -8.09 -4.32 10.18
C GLY A 734 -8.47 -5.77 9.97
N ILE A 735 -9.69 -6.17 10.34
CA ILE A 735 -10.25 -7.51 10.11
C ILE A 735 -10.46 -7.74 8.60
N ILE A 736 -10.97 -6.73 7.89
CA ILE A 736 -11.20 -6.78 6.43
C ILE A 736 -9.89 -6.79 5.63
N ARG A 737 -8.81 -6.20 6.15
CA ARG A 737 -7.49 -6.16 5.47
C ARG A 737 -6.58 -7.34 5.79
N ASN A 738 -6.82 -8.09 6.88
CA ASN A 738 -6.01 -9.25 7.27
C ASN A 738 -6.47 -10.58 6.62
N THR A 739 -7.38 -10.53 5.66
CA THR A 739 -7.79 -11.67 4.84
C THR A 739 -7.02 -11.81 3.52
N ASN A 740 -5.90 -11.09 3.36
CA ASN A 740 -4.94 -11.28 2.26
C ASN A 740 -3.67 -11.98 2.73
#